data_AF-A0A9D7KRY3-F1
#
_entry.id   AF-A0A9D7KRY3-F1
#
_cell.length_a   1.000
_cell.length_b   1.000
_cell.length_c   1.000
_cell.angle_alpha   90.00
_cell.angle_beta   90.00
_cell.angle_gamma   90.00
#
_symmetry.space_group_name_H-M   'P 1'
#
loop_
_entity.id
_entity.type
_entity.pdbx_description
1 polymer ?
#
loop_
_entity_poly.entity_id
_entity_poly.type
_entity_poly.pdbx_seq_one_letter_code
_entity_poly.pdbx_strand_id
1 'polypeptide(L)'
;MISYHSFSQCSYTPGVGCSLSITAPLTITGTPTWTGTVCIDADVTIADGGILTISSGTNVSFEPGYSFTVEDGGSLIIDDAELYASGDAGMWEGIIGEPGNYIYVDHSTILHAEIAIETSGNGSNISTLIVKNNTCIGNNEIGIYLHGEPSSLTHLIEDTEISAPALVSPKSGELGDYGILIIGPSISPSDNFQIGNSLPFTSSTTFNHIHDVAIGIRTQTANTIVQNTFIENMLITDPADMPAGSPINELDLFHNGNIGILATSFDSPNLDNILIVGNSITGGGAINNYFFQNGDPGNNAIIAYNSMSTQILSNKIEGNNVSAYLIDTAIYIRKNTSSHDIRNNIINNFTECGILSYKVGNGTTLIQNNTISRVVNPGSTDIPFGIYVDAAASNQEVNIFDNTIDKVEHGIFIRNHEDAYLRGNVINYDYGAGNTRGIFAVNCSDILIESNSATGPCYTGCPSGIIVAGYYVESCEGMLMKSNYSTNTKYGAVIDGNNQTGNMICNEMYNCLIGYAMNDVEVDAFSNDLDPIEQFDEFEMEPLPADNSWYPSNTANREKSYGSTDLTNLDWRYRNLYRDGLTPLPGFDMPTGLIDDLYLIPINEYSDYLDTCSSPYRLSGDSEEALFIAFNYKFNYWINNALDGGSEGSAYLYKKYYWKILQQYPQFIDSLEDAYLEIYSSIEETNIPAYFNILQFVKSANFDSAAILLEKITPASAMEEALSFVIPFTFSNNDSVSLIISDSDFETLYNLAFNDPKIYGSSVYIAQAILNLRVEAELYESNEEKIGFFLEKEFILYPNPANYSISINANYEEQKVLQLEIYTLQGYRIYSSVYTLNQPLDISKLNSGIYFIKLKNADDLLFVNSLIIQK
;
A
#
# COMPACT_ATOMS: atom_id res chain seq x y z
N MET A 1 -16.54 -31.69 -21.77
CA MET A 1 -17.70 -31.01 -22.37
C MET A 1 -17.73 -29.64 -21.73
N ILE A 2 -17.03 -28.69 -22.32
CA ILE A 2 -17.07 -27.29 -21.89
C ILE A 2 -18.44 -26.77 -22.31
N SER A 3 -19.21 -26.29 -21.33
CA SER A 3 -20.51 -25.67 -21.54
C SER A 3 -20.24 -24.25 -22.01
N TYR A 4 -20.04 -24.05 -23.31
CA TYR A 4 -19.99 -22.71 -23.87
C TYR A 4 -21.34 -22.04 -23.66
N HIS A 5 -21.35 -20.96 -22.89
CA HIS A 5 -22.50 -20.08 -22.85
C HIS A 5 -22.51 -19.35 -24.18
N SER A 6 -23.34 -19.80 -25.12
CA SER A 6 -23.74 -18.92 -26.22
C SER A 6 -24.48 -17.76 -25.56
N PHE A 7 -23.81 -16.63 -25.38
CA PHE A 7 -24.51 -15.39 -25.09
C PHE A 7 -25.46 -15.14 -26.27
N SER A 8 -26.69 -14.78 -25.94
CA SER A 8 -27.79 -14.67 -26.91
C SER A 8 -27.65 -13.51 -27.88
N GLN A 9 -26.57 -12.72 -27.76
CA GLN A 9 -26.35 -11.48 -28.50
C GLN A 9 -25.78 -11.76 -29.90
N CYS A 10 -24.84 -12.70 -30.06
CA CYS A 10 -24.33 -13.14 -31.37
C CYS A 10 -25.16 -14.25 -32.07
N SER A 11 -26.49 -14.15 -32.07
CA SER A 11 -27.34 -15.05 -32.87
C SER A 11 -27.69 -14.43 -34.21
N TYR A 12 -27.48 -15.15 -35.32
CA TYR A 12 -27.84 -14.68 -36.66
C TYR A 12 -28.80 -15.65 -37.35
N THR A 13 -29.64 -15.15 -38.24
CA THR A 13 -30.57 -15.98 -39.01
C THR A 13 -30.28 -15.82 -40.50
N PRO A 14 -29.62 -16.79 -41.15
CA PRO A 14 -29.24 -16.65 -42.56
C PRO A 14 -30.45 -16.29 -43.43
N GLY A 15 -30.35 -15.19 -44.17
CA GLY A 15 -31.36 -14.80 -45.14
C GLY A 15 -31.49 -15.83 -46.26
N VAL A 16 -32.73 -16.13 -46.69
CA VAL A 16 -32.99 -17.04 -47.81
C VAL A 16 -33.27 -16.25 -49.08
N GLY A 17 -32.36 -16.33 -50.06
CA GLY A 17 -32.48 -15.73 -51.39
C GLY A 17 -32.03 -14.27 -51.46
N CYS A 18 -31.36 -13.90 -52.56
CA CYS A 18 -30.78 -12.57 -52.77
C CYS A 18 -31.81 -11.61 -53.40
N SER A 19 -32.04 -10.46 -52.77
CA SER A 19 -32.81 -9.35 -53.35
C SER A 19 -31.94 -8.40 -54.17
N LEU A 20 -30.64 -8.33 -53.86
CA LEU A 20 -29.59 -7.68 -54.61
C LEU A 20 -28.41 -8.64 -54.72
N SER A 21 -27.84 -8.78 -55.93
CA SER A 21 -26.65 -9.62 -56.17
C SER A 21 -25.56 -8.78 -56.82
N ILE A 22 -24.39 -8.73 -56.18
CA ILE A 22 -23.20 -8.05 -56.68
C ILE A 22 -22.23 -9.12 -57.18
N THR A 23 -22.21 -9.36 -58.49
CA THR A 23 -21.40 -10.43 -59.11
C THR A 23 -20.19 -9.91 -59.88
N ALA A 24 -19.88 -8.63 -59.75
CA ALA A 24 -18.74 -7.95 -60.34
C ALA A 24 -18.36 -6.77 -59.43
N PRO A 25 -17.09 -6.34 -59.41
CA PRO A 25 -16.65 -5.27 -58.52
C PRO A 25 -17.53 -4.03 -58.64
N LEU A 26 -17.96 -3.50 -57.49
CA LEU A 26 -18.88 -2.36 -57.41
C LEU A 26 -18.23 -1.19 -56.70
N THR A 27 -18.16 -0.04 -57.38
CA THR A 27 -17.75 1.23 -56.75
C THR A 27 -18.96 2.11 -56.45
N ILE A 28 -19.13 2.49 -55.20
CA ILE A 28 -20.18 3.38 -54.70
C ILE A 28 -19.63 4.81 -54.65
N THR A 29 -20.19 5.69 -55.48
CA THR A 29 -19.84 7.13 -55.55
C THR A 29 -21.02 8.04 -55.17
N GLY A 30 -22.18 7.45 -54.87
CA GLY A 30 -23.39 8.15 -54.44
C GLY A 30 -23.77 7.77 -53.02
N THR A 31 -25.05 7.96 -52.66
CA THR A 31 -25.56 7.66 -51.32
C THR A 31 -26.60 6.52 -51.32
N PRO A 32 -26.31 5.32 -51.86
CA PRO A 32 -27.30 4.24 -51.91
C PRO A 32 -27.63 3.71 -50.52
N THR A 33 -28.84 3.18 -50.40
CA THR A 33 -29.29 2.45 -49.22
C THR A 33 -29.60 1.02 -49.64
N TRP A 34 -29.04 0.05 -48.92
CA TRP A 34 -29.33 -1.37 -49.09
C TRP A 34 -30.35 -1.83 -48.04
N THR A 35 -31.24 -2.72 -48.49
CA THR A 35 -32.34 -3.29 -47.71
C THR A 35 -32.58 -4.73 -48.15
N GLY A 36 -33.09 -5.59 -47.26
CA GLY A 36 -33.43 -6.98 -47.59
C GLY A 36 -32.20 -7.89 -47.56
N THR A 37 -32.11 -8.86 -48.48
CA THR A 37 -30.94 -9.74 -48.56
C THR A 37 -30.03 -9.28 -49.71
N VAL A 38 -28.77 -8.99 -49.43
CA VAL A 38 -27.73 -8.65 -50.41
C VAL A 38 -26.72 -9.79 -50.46
N CYS A 39 -26.37 -10.25 -51.65
CA CYS A 39 -25.35 -11.27 -51.86
C CYS A 39 -24.19 -10.68 -52.65
N ILE A 40 -22.98 -10.87 -52.15
CA ILE A 40 -21.75 -10.25 -52.64
C ILE A 40 -20.79 -11.35 -53.06
N ASP A 41 -20.55 -11.42 -54.37
CA ASP A 41 -19.65 -12.37 -55.02
C ASP A 41 -18.50 -11.61 -55.73
N ALA A 42 -18.21 -10.37 -55.29
CA ALA A 42 -17.13 -9.50 -55.77
C ALA A 42 -16.89 -8.33 -54.80
N ASP A 43 -15.70 -7.72 -54.85
CA ASP A 43 -15.34 -6.60 -53.98
C ASP A 43 -16.28 -5.39 -54.12
N VAL A 44 -16.53 -4.72 -52.99
CA VAL A 44 -17.31 -3.48 -52.94
C VAL A 44 -16.45 -2.36 -52.39
N THR A 45 -16.32 -1.28 -53.16
CA THR A 45 -15.55 -0.10 -52.78
C THR A 45 -16.47 1.10 -52.59
N ILE A 46 -16.37 1.80 -51.47
CA ILE A 46 -17.03 3.08 -51.21
C ILE A 46 -15.98 4.17 -51.42
N ALA A 47 -16.07 4.85 -52.55
CA ALA A 47 -15.09 5.85 -52.96
C ALA A 47 -15.30 7.20 -52.23
N ASP A 48 -14.35 8.12 -52.39
CA ASP A 48 -14.43 9.49 -51.88
C ASP A 48 -15.82 10.15 -52.14
N GLY A 49 -16.45 10.63 -51.07
CA GLY A 49 -17.78 11.25 -51.08
C GLY A 49 -18.95 10.27 -51.24
N GLY A 50 -18.68 8.98 -51.45
CA GLY A 50 -19.66 7.91 -51.44
C GLY A 50 -20.14 7.58 -50.02
N ILE A 51 -21.42 7.28 -49.87
CA ILE A 51 -22.02 6.87 -48.59
C ILE A 51 -22.88 5.63 -48.82
N LEU A 52 -22.50 4.49 -48.28
CA LEU A 52 -23.39 3.32 -48.25
C LEU A 52 -24.09 3.24 -46.89
N THR A 53 -25.42 3.12 -46.92
CA THR A 53 -26.21 2.78 -45.73
C THR A 53 -26.80 1.38 -45.85
N ILE A 54 -26.45 0.49 -44.94
CA ILE A 54 -27.06 -0.83 -44.77
C ILE A 54 -28.13 -0.68 -43.68
N SER A 55 -29.41 -0.78 -44.06
CA SER A 55 -30.53 -0.46 -43.16
C SER A 55 -30.89 -1.61 -42.22
N SER A 56 -31.62 -1.28 -41.16
CA SER A 56 -32.19 -2.26 -40.21
C SER A 56 -32.88 -3.44 -40.89
N GLY A 57 -32.59 -4.64 -40.39
CA GLY A 57 -33.08 -5.92 -40.88
C GLY A 57 -32.42 -6.42 -42.18
N THR A 58 -31.40 -5.72 -42.69
CA THR A 58 -30.67 -6.15 -43.89
C THR A 58 -29.73 -7.29 -43.58
N ASN A 59 -29.70 -8.29 -44.45
CA ASN A 59 -28.76 -9.41 -44.41
C ASN A 59 -27.80 -9.27 -45.59
N VAL A 60 -26.49 -9.24 -45.33
CA VAL A 60 -25.46 -9.14 -46.35
C VAL A 60 -24.57 -10.38 -46.26
N SER A 61 -24.62 -11.18 -47.32
CA SER A 61 -23.87 -12.43 -47.45
C SER A 61 -22.69 -12.23 -48.40
N PHE A 62 -21.49 -12.63 -47.98
CA PHE A 62 -20.27 -12.57 -48.79
C PHE A 62 -19.80 -13.96 -49.17
N GLU A 63 -19.50 -14.19 -50.44
CA GLU A 63 -18.67 -15.34 -50.78
C GLU A 63 -17.26 -15.18 -50.17
N PRO A 64 -16.57 -16.27 -49.80
CA PRO A 64 -15.24 -16.20 -49.18
C PRO A 64 -14.22 -15.43 -50.04
N GLY A 65 -13.36 -14.65 -49.37
CA GLY A 65 -12.26 -13.89 -49.99
C GLY A 65 -12.63 -12.55 -50.64
N TYR A 66 -13.82 -12.00 -50.38
CA TYR A 66 -14.19 -10.65 -50.85
C TYR A 66 -14.25 -9.65 -49.68
N SER A 67 -14.04 -8.37 -49.98
CA SER A 67 -14.01 -7.28 -48.99
C SER A 67 -15.01 -6.15 -49.24
N PHE A 68 -15.23 -5.36 -48.19
CA PHE A 68 -15.75 -4.02 -48.24
C PHE A 68 -14.64 -3.00 -48.03
N THR A 69 -14.25 -2.24 -49.06
CA THR A 69 -13.25 -1.17 -48.91
C THR A 69 -13.94 0.18 -48.75
N VAL A 70 -13.55 0.96 -47.75
CA VAL A 70 -13.97 2.37 -47.56
C VAL A 70 -12.75 3.26 -47.77
N GLU A 71 -12.70 3.93 -48.92
CA GLU A 71 -11.60 4.82 -49.30
C GLU A 71 -11.61 6.13 -48.50
N ASP A 72 -10.55 6.94 -48.65
CA ASP A 72 -10.47 8.31 -48.13
C ASP A 72 -11.72 9.13 -48.50
N GLY A 73 -12.42 9.69 -47.50
CA GLY A 73 -13.66 10.45 -47.70
C GLY A 73 -14.92 9.61 -47.93
N GLY A 74 -14.80 8.28 -48.02
CA GLY A 74 -15.92 7.34 -48.10
C GLY A 74 -16.60 7.11 -46.76
N SER A 75 -17.88 6.72 -46.77
CA SER A 75 -18.64 6.43 -45.55
C SER A 75 -19.46 5.14 -45.63
N LEU A 76 -19.32 4.27 -44.62
CA LEU A 76 -20.14 3.08 -44.42
C LEU A 76 -20.95 3.22 -43.12
N ILE A 77 -22.27 3.07 -43.23
CA ILE A 77 -23.21 3.11 -42.11
C ILE A 77 -23.97 1.79 -42.07
N ILE A 78 -23.84 1.05 -40.96
CA ILE A 78 -24.49 -0.22 -40.70
C ILE A 78 -25.37 -0.05 -39.46
N ASP A 79 -26.68 -0.21 -39.64
CA ASP A 79 -27.67 0.01 -38.58
C ASP A 79 -28.57 -1.23 -38.50
N ASP A 80 -28.52 -1.95 -37.37
CA ASP A 80 -29.32 -3.14 -37.07
C ASP A 80 -29.34 -4.17 -38.23
N ALA A 81 -28.15 -4.48 -38.77
CA ALA A 81 -27.97 -5.37 -39.92
C ALA A 81 -26.99 -6.51 -39.64
N GLU A 82 -27.10 -7.59 -40.43
CA GLU A 82 -26.26 -8.77 -40.32
C GLU A 82 -25.34 -8.87 -41.54
N LEU A 83 -24.02 -8.94 -41.34
CA LEU A 83 -22.99 -9.15 -42.36
C LEU A 83 -22.26 -10.47 -42.05
N TYR A 84 -22.18 -11.38 -43.03
CA TYR A 84 -21.57 -12.70 -42.81
C TYR A 84 -21.07 -13.38 -44.11
N ALA A 85 -20.11 -14.31 -44.01
CA ALA A 85 -19.75 -15.17 -45.14
C ALA A 85 -20.83 -16.24 -45.46
N SER A 86 -21.24 -16.38 -46.73
CA SER A 86 -22.09 -17.48 -47.21
C SER A 86 -21.38 -18.83 -47.14
N GLY A 87 -22.18 -19.87 -46.85
CA GLY A 87 -21.76 -21.27 -46.96
C GLY A 87 -20.67 -21.67 -45.95
N ASP A 88 -20.16 -22.89 -46.08
CA ASP A 88 -19.14 -23.45 -45.16
C ASP A 88 -17.70 -23.27 -45.68
N ALA A 89 -17.51 -22.52 -46.77
CA ALA A 89 -16.32 -22.62 -47.63
C ALA A 89 -15.16 -21.66 -47.27
N GLY A 90 -15.29 -20.81 -46.25
CA GLY A 90 -14.23 -19.92 -45.79
C GLY A 90 -14.76 -18.63 -45.16
N MET A 91 -13.84 -17.71 -44.88
CA MET A 91 -14.13 -16.36 -44.38
C MET A 91 -14.11 -15.33 -45.51
N TRP A 92 -14.79 -14.21 -45.32
CA TRP A 92 -14.62 -13.03 -46.18
C TRP A 92 -13.53 -12.13 -45.59
N GLU A 93 -12.93 -11.25 -46.39
CA GLU A 93 -11.79 -10.44 -45.92
C GLU A 93 -12.21 -9.46 -44.81
N GLY A 94 -13.43 -8.92 -44.91
CA GLY A 94 -14.01 -8.01 -43.92
C GLY A 94 -14.21 -6.57 -44.42
N ILE A 95 -14.32 -5.63 -43.48
CA ILE A 95 -14.45 -4.19 -43.77
C ILE A 95 -13.08 -3.53 -43.62
N ILE A 96 -12.55 -3.00 -44.72
CA ILE A 96 -11.22 -2.38 -44.81
C ILE A 96 -11.38 -0.87 -44.97
N GLY A 97 -11.04 -0.11 -43.93
CA GLY A 97 -11.05 1.35 -43.94
C GLY A 97 -9.67 1.95 -44.22
N GLU A 98 -9.54 2.64 -45.35
CA GLU A 98 -8.34 3.41 -45.71
C GLU A 98 -8.26 4.73 -44.91
N PRO A 99 -7.09 5.38 -44.80
CA PRO A 99 -6.96 6.65 -44.08
C PRO A 99 -7.91 7.74 -44.59
N GLY A 100 -8.79 8.24 -43.71
CA GLY A 100 -9.85 9.21 -44.02
C GLY A 100 -11.26 8.61 -44.12
N ASN A 101 -11.42 7.32 -43.83
CA ASN A 101 -12.70 6.64 -43.84
C ASN A 101 -13.66 7.10 -42.72
N TYR A 102 -14.95 6.85 -42.91
CA TYR A 102 -15.96 6.91 -41.86
C TYR A 102 -16.74 5.59 -41.81
N ILE A 103 -16.61 4.84 -40.72
CA ILE A 103 -17.32 3.57 -40.49
C ILE A 103 -18.16 3.72 -39.22
N TYR A 104 -19.47 3.46 -39.34
CA TYR A 104 -20.42 3.51 -38.24
C TYR A 104 -21.21 2.21 -38.19
N VAL A 105 -21.18 1.52 -37.04
CA VAL A 105 -21.84 0.25 -36.79
C VAL A 105 -22.65 0.34 -35.49
N ASP A 106 -23.93 0.02 -35.58
CA ASP A 106 -24.89 0.21 -34.49
C ASP A 106 -25.87 -0.98 -34.45
N HIS A 107 -26.05 -1.59 -33.28
CA HIS A 107 -26.92 -2.77 -33.07
C HIS A 107 -26.76 -3.89 -34.13
N SER A 108 -25.59 -4.04 -34.72
CA SER A 108 -25.39 -4.89 -35.90
C SER A 108 -24.61 -6.17 -35.55
N THR A 109 -24.58 -7.12 -36.47
CA THR A 109 -23.84 -8.38 -36.32
C THR A 109 -22.89 -8.57 -37.50
N ILE A 110 -21.60 -8.77 -37.22
CA ILE A 110 -20.54 -9.00 -38.22
C ILE A 110 -19.85 -10.32 -37.90
N LEU A 111 -19.92 -11.28 -38.82
CA LEU A 111 -19.47 -12.65 -38.60
C LEU A 111 -18.59 -13.22 -39.71
N HIS A 112 -17.74 -14.18 -39.36
CA HIS A 112 -16.99 -15.02 -40.30
C HIS A 112 -16.04 -14.26 -41.23
N ALA A 113 -15.45 -13.15 -40.76
CA ALA A 113 -14.43 -12.40 -41.47
C ALA A 113 -13.00 -12.79 -41.01
N GLU A 114 -12.01 -12.64 -41.90
CA GLU A 114 -10.60 -12.61 -41.51
C GLU A 114 -10.37 -11.45 -40.52
N ILE A 115 -10.73 -10.22 -40.92
CA ILE A 115 -10.72 -9.06 -40.03
C ILE A 115 -12.08 -8.38 -40.11
N ALA A 116 -12.93 -8.49 -39.09
CA ALA A 116 -14.29 -7.94 -39.19
C ALA A 116 -14.32 -6.44 -39.50
N ILE A 117 -13.48 -5.66 -38.83
CA ILE A 117 -13.26 -4.24 -39.14
C ILE A 117 -11.78 -3.88 -39.00
N GLU A 118 -11.17 -3.48 -40.10
CA GLU A 118 -9.87 -2.81 -40.15
C GLU A 118 -10.08 -1.32 -40.39
N THR A 119 -9.41 -0.47 -39.61
CA THR A 119 -9.36 0.96 -39.88
C THR A 119 -8.00 1.54 -39.58
N SER A 120 -7.56 2.43 -40.46
CA SER A 120 -6.27 3.07 -40.37
C SER A 120 -6.37 4.58 -40.42
N GLY A 121 -5.54 5.28 -39.67
CA GLY A 121 -5.39 6.74 -39.75
C GLY A 121 -4.00 7.15 -40.22
N ASN A 122 -3.87 8.34 -40.80
CA ASN A 122 -2.57 8.98 -40.99
C ASN A 122 -2.62 10.48 -40.66
N GLY A 123 -1.48 11.11 -40.40
CA GLY A 123 -1.43 12.51 -39.94
C GLY A 123 -2.11 13.57 -40.83
N SER A 124 -2.51 13.22 -42.06
CA SER A 124 -3.31 14.08 -42.95
C SER A 124 -4.81 13.73 -43.00
N ASN A 125 -5.17 12.47 -42.77
CA ASN A 125 -6.52 11.95 -42.97
C ASN A 125 -6.98 11.25 -41.68
N ILE A 126 -7.94 11.89 -41.00
CA ILE A 126 -8.53 11.36 -39.77
C ILE A 126 -9.62 10.35 -40.14
N SER A 127 -9.42 9.09 -39.76
CA SER A 127 -10.44 8.06 -39.88
C SER A 127 -11.37 8.07 -38.68
N THR A 128 -12.64 7.69 -38.90
CA THR A 128 -13.63 7.56 -37.83
C THR A 128 -14.19 6.15 -37.77
N LEU A 129 -14.11 5.50 -36.61
CA LEU A 129 -14.76 4.22 -36.35
C LEU A 129 -15.68 4.31 -35.14
N ILE A 130 -16.97 4.09 -35.33
CA ILE A 130 -17.94 4.03 -34.23
C ILE A 130 -18.59 2.65 -34.25
N VAL A 131 -18.41 1.88 -33.17
CA VAL A 131 -19.04 0.58 -32.94
C VAL A 131 -19.74 0.64 -31.58
N LYS A 132 -21.07 0.49 -31.56
CA LYS A 132 -21.83 0.67 -30.33
C LYS A 132 -23.15 -0.10 -30.23
N ASN A 133 -23.75 0.02 -29.06
CA ASN A 133 -25.11 -0.40 -28.74
C ASN A 133 -25.39 -1.86 -29.10
N ASN A 134 -24.89 -2.78 -28.30
CA ASN A 134 -25.10 -4.22 -28.44
C ASN A 134 -24.74 -4.76 -29.84
N THR A 135 -23.68 -4.21 -30.43
CA THR A 135 -23.11 -4.76 -31.67
C THR A 135 -22.37 -6.05 -31.36
N CYS A 136 -22.55 -7.07 -32.21
CA CYS A 136 -21.82 -8.34 -32.13
C CYS A 136 -20.79 -8.43 -33.26
N ILE A 137 -19.53 -8.69 -32.90
CA ILE A 137 -18.43 -8.99 -33.81
C ILE A 137 -17.90 -10.38 -33.44
N GLY A 138 -18.54 -11.41 -33.97
CA GLY A 138 -18.31 -12.80 -33.54
C GLY A 138 -17.78 -13.69 -34.64
N ASN A 139 -17.14 -14.79 -34.29
CA ASN A 139 -16.63 -15.77 -35.25
C ASN A 139 -15.68 -15.20 -36.31
N ASN A 140 -14.81 -14.26 -35.95
CA ASN A 140 -13.78 -13.69 -36.83
C ASN A 140 -12.38 -14.12 -36.38
N GLU A 141 -11.38 -14.08 -37.26
CA GLU A 141 -9.97 -14.28 -36.87
C GLU A 141 -9.47 -13.07 -36.06
N ILE A 142 -9.78 -11.86 -36.53
CA ILE A 142 -9.60 -10.61 -35.78
C ILE A 142 -10.93 -9.85 -35.72
N GLY A 143 -11.34 -9.45 -34.51
CA GLY A 143 -12.55 -8.64 -34.32
C GLY A 143 -12.40 -7.23 -34.88
N ILE A 144 -11.52 -6.43 -34.26
CA ILE A 144 -11.23 -5.05 -34.70
C ILE A 144 -9.72 -4.86 -34.81
N TYR A 145 -9.25 -4.35 -35.94
CA TYR A 145 -7.87 -3.96 -36.16
C TYR A 145 -7.76 -2.44 -36.34
N LEU A 146 -7.08 -1.78 -35.40
CA LEU A 146 -6.77 -0.35 -35.44
C LEU A 146 -5.28 -0.17 -35.73
N HIS A 147 -4.93 0.62 -36.74
CA HIS A 147 -3.52 0.98 -36.94
C HIS A 147 -3.27 2.40 -37.42
N GLY A 148 -2.06 2.90 -37.13
CA GLY A 148 -1.67 4.29 -37.40
C GLY A 148 -1.54 5.14 -36.14
N GLU A 149 -1.45 6.45 -36.32
CA GLU A 149 -1.24 7.41 -35.22
C GLU A 149 -2.57 7.66 -34.48
N PRO A 150 -2.65 7.62 -33.13
CA PRO A 150 -3.93 7.76 -32.45
C PRO A 150 -4.62 9.11 -32.69
N SER A 151 -3.88 10.20 -32.92
CA SER A 151 -4.48 11.50 -33.31
C SER A 151 -5.10 11.50 -34.71
N SER A 152 -4.78 10.50 -35.54
CA SER A 152 -5.37 10.31 -36.86
C SER A 152 -6.57 9.36 -36.86
N LEU A 153 -7.03 8.93 -35.69
CA LEU A 153 -8.15 8.01 -35.57
C LEU A 153 -9.10 8.47 -34.46
N THR A 154 -10.34 8.79 -34.83
CA THR A 154 -11.43 9.04 -33.88
C THR A 154 -12.23 7.76 -33.76
N HIS A 155 -12.18 7.09 -32.61
CA HIS A 155 -12.94 5.86 -32.40
C HIS A 155 -13.77 5.84 -31.13
N LEU A 156 -14.83 5.03 -31.20
CA LEU A 156 -15.72 4.70 -30.09
C LEU A 156 -16.06 3.22 -30.20
N ILE A 157 -15.66 2.42 -29.24
CA ILE A 157 -16.02 1.00 -29.14
C ILE A 157 -16.65 0.80 -27.77
N GLU A 158 -17.99 0.71 -27.73
CA GLU A 158 -18.76 0.60 -26.49
C GLU A 158 -19.87 -0.43 -26.64
N ASP A 159 -20.28 -1.09 -25.55
CA ASP A 159 -21.43 -2.01 -25.57
C ASP A 159 -21.35 -3.05 -26.69
N THR A 160 -20.15 -3.58 -26.95
CA THR A 160 -19.87 -4.47 -28.09
C THR A 160 -19.40 -5.82 -27.60
N GLU A 161 -20.01 -6.90 -28.11
CA GLU A 161 -19.54 -8.28 -27.93
C GLU A 161 -18.55 -8.61 -29.03
N ILE A 162 -17.35 -9.09 -28.67
CA ILE A 162 -16.31 -9.51 -29.60
C ILE A 162 -15.89 -10.94 -29.25
N SER A 163 -16.04 -11.86 -30.19
CA SER A 163 -15.76 -13.27 -29.94
C SER A 163 -15.16 -14.02 -31.13
N ALA A 164 -14.41 -15.08 -30.84
CA ALA A 164 -13.80 -15.95 -31.85
C ALA A 164 -14.78 -16.96 -32.45
N PRO A 165 -14.37 -17.72 -33.48
CA PRO A 165 -15.18 -18.77 -34.06
C PRO A 165 -15.45 -19.90 -33.06
N ALA A 166 -16.68 -20.39 -33.03
CA ALA A 166 -17.04 -21.55 -32.22
C ALA A 166 -16.00 -22.69 -32.40
N LEU A 167 -15.44 -23.18 -31.29
CA LEU A 167 -14.47 -24.30 -31.22
C LEU A 167 -14.94 -25.59 -31.92
N VAL A 168 -16.23 -25.68 -32.25
CA VAL A 168 -16.82 -26.77 -33.01
C VAL A 168 -16.92 -26.35 -34.48
N SER A 169 -15.81 -26.49 -35.22
CA SER A 169 -15.68 -26.19 -36.66
C SER A 169 -15.53 -24.70 -37.02
N PRO A 170 -14.44 -24.03 -36.59
CA PRO A 170 -14.11 -22.68 -37.07
C PRO A 170 -14.03 -22.65 -38.61
N LYS A 171 -14.71 -21.71 -39.27
CA LYS A 171 -14.61 -21.56 -40.74
C LYS A 171 -13.20 -21.15 -41.20
N SER A 172 -12.46 -20.43 -40.36
CA SER A 172 -11.04 -20.13 -40.52
C SER A 172 -10.16 -21.38 -40.52
N GLY A 173 -10.57 -22.44 -39.82
CA GLY A 173 -9.69 -23.55 -39.47
C GLY A 173 -8.78 -23.26 -38.26
N GLU A 174 -8.68 -22.01 -37.83
CA GLU A 174 -7.84 -21.52 -36.72
C GLU A 174 -8.72 -20.89 -35.61
N LEU A 175 -8.19 -20.83 -34.39
CA LEU A 175 -8.85 -20.11 -33.29
C LEU A 175 -8.78 -18.61 -33.57
N GLY A 176 -9.76 -17.82 -33.13
CA GLY A 176 -9.69 -16.35 -33.29
C GLY A 176 -8.51 -15.79 -32.50
N ASP A 177 -7.64 -15.05 -33.16
CA ASP A 177 -6.37 -14.58 -32.62
C ASP A 177 -6.57 -13.39 -31.67
N TYR A 178 -7.32 -12.38 -32.11
CA TYR A 178 -7.45 -11.11 -31.39
C TYR A 178 -8.89 -10.62 -31.32
N GLY A 179 -9.34 -10.23 -30.13
CA GLY A 179 -10.56 -9.42 -30.00
C GLY A 179 -10.34 -8.04 -30.63
N ILE A 180 -9.38 -7.29 -30.08
CA ILE A 180 -8.94 -6.00 -30.61
C ILE A 180 -7.42 -5.98 -30.77
N LEU A 181 -6.95 -5.71 -31.97
CA LEU A 181 -5.54 -5.50 -32.29
C LEU A 181 -5.29 -4.01 -32.54
N ILE A 182 -4.28 -3.45 -31.87
CA ILE A 182 -3.89 -2.05 -32.00
C ILE A 182 -2.39 -1.99 -32.34
N ILE A 183 -2.05 -1.46 -33.51
CA ILE A 183 -0.65 -1.28 -33.94
C ILE A 183 -0.45 0.17 -34.38
N GLY A 184 0.31 0.94 -33.62
CA GLY A 184 0.54 2.34 -33.99
C GLY A 184 1.78 2.90 -33.31
N PRO A 185 2.51 3.82 -33.96
CA PRO A 185 3.55 4.56 -33.26
C PRO A 185 2.89 5.57 -32.30
N SER A 186 3.26 5.51 -31.03
CA SER A 186 3.01 6.61 -30.10
C SER A 186 3.92 7.78 -30.47
N ILE A 187 3.33 8.87 -30.97
CA ILE A 187 4.04 10.14 -31.24
C ILE A 187 3.88 11.14 -30.09
N SER A 188 2.87 10.98 -29.24
CA SER A 188 2.57 11.86 -28.11
C SER A 188 1.90 11.10 -26.96
N PRO A 189 2.31 11.33 -25.69
CA PRO A 189 1.65 10.78 -24.49
C PRO A 189 0.16 11.16 -24.34
N SER A 190 -0.32 12.20 -25.04
CA SER A 190 -1.72 12.65 -24.99
C SER A 190 -2.66 11.81 -25.85
N ASP A 191 -2.13 11.12 -26.85
CA ASP A 191 -2.92 10.48 -27.89
C ASP A 191 -3.08 9.01 -27.52
N ASN A 192 -4.31 8.60 -27.24
CA ASN A 192 -4.60 7.28 -26.69
C ASN A 192 -5.71 6.59 -27.51
N PHE A 193 -5.52 5.30 -27.76
CA PHE A 193 -6.62 4.45 -28.18
C PHE A 193 -7.49 4.10 -26.97
N GLN A 194 -8.67 4.72 -26.87
CA GLN A 194 -9.63 4.41 -25.82
C GLN A 194 -10.59 3.28 -26.24
N ILE A 195 -10.67 2.23 -25.44
CA ILE A 195 -11.62 1.13 -25.56
C ILE A 195 -12.60 1.21 -24.38
N GLY A 196 -13.89 1.29 -24.68
CA GLY A 196 -14.95 1.49 -23.70
C GLY A 196 -15.05 2.92 -23.16
N ASN A 197 -15.95 3.12 -22.20
CA ASN A 197 -16.21 4.41 -21.57
C ASN A 197 -15.70 4.47 -20.13
N SER A 198 -15.66 5.68 -19.59
CA SER A 198 -15.16 5.94 -18.23
C SER A 198 -16.13 5.51 -17.12
N LEU A 199 -17.28 4.92 -17.45
CA LEU A 199 -18.24 4.47 -16.45
C LEU A 199 -17.70 3.21 -15.73
N PRO A 200 -18.02 3.01 -14.44
CA PRO A 200 -17.72 1.76 -13.75
C PRO A 200 -18.43 0.57 -14.42
N PHE A 201 -17.76 -0.58 -14.49
CA PHE A 201 -18.38 -1.85 -14.82
C PHE A 201 -19.33 -2.30 -13.70
N THR A 202 -20.56 -2.62 -14.10
CA THR A 202 -21.52 -3.37 -13.30
C THR A 202 -22.18 -4.40 -14.21
N SER A 203 -22.69 -5.50 -13.65
CA SER A 203 -23.47 -6.48 -14.44
C SER A 203 -24.77 -5.93 -15.03
N SER A 204 -25.11 -4.66 -14.75
CA SER A 204 -26.30 -3.97 -15.23
C SER A 204 -26.02 -2.79 -16.18
N THR A 205 -24.75 -2.44 -16.40
CA THR A 205 -24.34 -1.38 -17.34
C THR A 205 -24.05 -1.99 -18.71
N THR A 206 -24.12 -1.17 -19.75
CA THR A 206 -23.56 -1.51 -21.08
C THR A 206 -22.04 -1.61 -20.96
N PHE A 207 -21.42 -2.66 -21.49
CA PHE A 207 -19.97 -2.90 -21.42
C PHE A 207 -19.47 -3.59 -22.68
N ASN A 208 -18.18 -3.47 -22.97
CA ASN A 208 -17.58 -4.31 -24.01
C ASN A 208 -17.35 -5.71 -23.46
N HIS A 209 -17.73 -6.74 -24.19
CA HIS A 209 -17.55 -8.14 -23.78
C HIS A 209 -16.64 -8.82 -24.78
N ILE A 210 -15.43 -9.20 -24.37
CA ILE A 210 -14.46 -9.86 -25.23
C ILE A 210 -14.23 -11.27 -24.70
N HIS A 211 -14.51 -12.30 -25.51
CA HIS A 211 -14.38 -13.67 -25.04
C HIS A 211 -14.02 -14.68 -26.11
N ASP A 212 -13.55 -15.84 -25.67
CA ASP A 212 -13.20 -16.98 -26.52
C ASP A 212 -12.14 -16.68 -27.59
N VAL A 213 -11.36 -15.60 -27.46
CA VAL A 213 -10.22 -15.25 -28.35
C VAL A 213 -8.88 -15.63 -27.70
N ALA A 214 -7.82 -15.78 -28.49
CA ALA A 214 -6.49 -16.06 -27.95
C ALA A 214 -5.96 -14.88 -27.12
N ILE A 215 -6.09 -13.65 -27.65
CA ILE A 215 -5.78 -12.43 -26.92
C ILE A 215 -6.95 -11.45 -26.99
N GLY A 216 -7.45 -11.01 -25.84
CA GLY A 216 -8.58 -10.08 -25.76
C GLY A 216 -8.26 -8.74 -26.43
N ILE A 217 -7.24 -8.05 -25.93
CA ILE A 217 -6.75 -6.80 -26.49
C ILE A 217 -5.23 -6.86 -26.61
N ARG A 218 -4.70 -6.71 -27.82
CA ARG A 218 -3.27 -6.54 -28.07
C ARG A 218 -2.98 -5.12 -28.48
N THR A 219 -2.08 -4.45 -27.76
CA THR A 219 -1.55 -3.14 -28.15
C THR A 219 -0.04 -3.20 -28.36
N GLN A 220 0.40 -2.66 -29.48
CA GLN A 220 1.79 -2.64 -29.89
C GLN A 220 2.22 -1.21 -30.23
N THR A 221 3.22 -0.73 -29.48
CA THR A 221 3.83 0.61 -29.59
C THR A 221 2.84 1.79 -29.45
N ALA A 222 1.60 1.55 -29.03
CA ALA A 222 0.54 2.53 -28.94
C ALA A 222 0.14 2.79 -27.47
N ASN A 223 -0.29 4.02 -27.18
CA ASN A 223 -0.93 4.30 -25.89
C ASN A 223 -2.37 3.83 -25.91
N THR A 224 -2.81 3.11 -24.89
CA THR A 224 -4.13 2.49 -24.84
C THR A 224 -4.76 2.68 -23.47
N ILE A 225 -6.03 3.07 -23.47
CA ILE A 225 -6.91 3.14 -22.30
C ILE A 225 -7.99 2.08 -22.47
N VAL A 226 -8.12 1.16 -21.50
CA VAL A 226 -9.17 0.13 -21.50
C VAL A 226 -10.05 0.31 -20.29
N GLN A 227 -11.35 0.55 -20.54
CA GLN A 227 -12.33 0.80 -19.49
C GLN A 227 -13.65 0.09 -19.78
N ASN A 228 -14.45 -0.16 -18.73
CA ASN A 228 -15.79 -0.74 -18.82
C ASN A 228 -15.86 -1.98 -19.75
N THR A 229 -14.89 -2.88 -19.57
CA THR A 229 -14.72 -4.07 -20.41
C THR A 229 -14.77 -5.33 -19.53
N PHE A 230 -15.49 -6.34 -20.01
CA PHE A 230 -15.52 -7.69 -19.48
C PHE A 230 -14.75 -8.61 -20.44
N ILE A 231 -13.67 -9.23 -19.95
CA ILE A 231 -12.84 -10.14 -20.73
C ILE A 231 -12.92 -11.53 -20.10
N GLU A 232 -13.34 -12.54 -20.85
CA GLU A 232 -13.44 -13.90 -20.31
C GLU A 232 -13.05 -15.02 -21.27
N ASN A 233 -12.61 -16.15 -20.73
CA ASN A 233 -12.34 -17.38 -21.50
C ASN A 233 -11.36 -17.19 -22.65
N MET A 234 -10.22 -16.57 -22.37
CA MET A 234 -9.18 -16.50 -23.41
C MET A 234 -8.71 -17.93 -23.72
N LEU A 235 -8.45 -18.21 -25.00
CA LEU A 235 -8.11 -19.53 -25.49
C LEU A 235 -6.60 -19.74 -25.57
N ILE A 236 -6.17 -20.96 -25.33
CA ILE A 236 -4.82 -21.40 -25.67
C ILE A 236 -4.77 -21.68 -27.16
N THR A 237 -3.86 -21.04 -27.88
CA THR A 237 -3.49 -21.42 -29.25
C THR A 237 -2.28 -22.34 -29.19
N ASP A 238 -2.28 -23.42 -29.97
CA ASP A 238 -1.04 -24.18 -30.17
C ASP A 238 -0.01 -23.21 -30.77
N PRO A 239 1.19 -23.04 -30.18
CA PRO A 239 2.23 -22.21 -30.79
C PRO A 239 2.57 -22.58 -32.24
N ALA A 240 2.23 -23.80 -32.69
CA ALA A 240 2.35 -24.22 -34.08
C ALA A 240 1.30 -23.60 -35.03
N ASP A 241 0.18 -23.12 -34.50
CA ASP A 241 -0.98 -22.62 -35.26
C ASP A 241 -0.98 -21.09 -35.42
N MET A 242 -0.04 -20.35 -34.82
CA MET A 242 0.09 -18.90 -35.07
C MET A 242 0.87 -18.60 -36.37
N PRO A 243 0.48 -17.57 -37.15
CA PRO A 243 1.08 -17.27 -38.45
C PRO A 243 2.62 -17.09 -38.37
N ALA A 244 3.33 -17.97 -39.08
CA ALA A 244 4.78 -18.04 -39.16
C ALA A 244 5.38 -16.84 -39.93
N GLY A 245 5.52 -15.68 -39.27
CA GLY A 245 6.07 -14.47 -39.91
C GLY A 245 6.64 -13.38 -39.01
N SER A 246 6.46 -13.44 -37.68
CA SER A 246 6.98 -12.43 -36.76
C SER A 246 8.44 -12.68 -36.37
N PRO A 247 9.34 -11.67 -36.32
CA PRO A 247 10.75 -11.88 -35.98
C PRO A 247 10.92 -12.41 -34.55
N ILE A 248 11.43 -13.63 -34.47
CA ILE A 248 11.55 -14.50 -33.31
C ILE A 248 12.76 -14.05 -32.45
N ASN A 249 12.52 -13.37 -31.33
CA ASN A 249 13.46 -13.16 -30.22
C ASN A 249 12.71 -12.69 -28.96
N GLU A 250 12.80 -13.42 -27.84
CA GLU A 250 12.24 -13.18 -26.49
C GLU A 250 10.73 -12.90 -26.33
N LEU A 251 10.04 -12.40 -27.36
CA LEU A 251 8.60 -12.15 -27.40
C LEU A 251 7.77 -13.45 -27.54
N ASP A 252 8.39 -14.58 -27.90
CA ASP A 252 7.76 -15.90 -28.03
C ASP A 252 7.08 -16.39 -26.73
N LEU A 253 7.45 -15.83 -25.58
CA LEU A 253 6.82 -16.13 -24.29
C LEU A 253 5.33 -15.79 -24.24
N PHE A 254 4.85 -14.90 -25.11
CA PHE A 254 3.47 -14.38 -25.12
C PHE A 254 2.66 -14.82 -26.35
N HIS A 255 3.20 -15.71 -27.19
CA HIS A 255 2.57 -16.17 -28.42
C HIS A 255 1.69 -17.41 -28.24
N ASN A 256 1.53 -17.93 -27.02
CA ASN A 256 0.67 -19.11 -26.79
C ASN A 256 -0.82 -18.74 -26.58
N GLY A 257 -1.20 -17.50 -26.90
CA GLY A 257 -2.53 -16.96 -26.60
C GLY A 257 -2.76 -16.85 -25.09
N ASN A 258 -4.02 -17.00 -24.68
CA ASN A 258 -4.45 -17.06 -23.30
C ASN A 258 -4.28 -15.77 -22.48
N ILE A 259 -4.36 -14.60 -23.12
CA ILE A 259 -4.05 -13.30 -22.49
C ILE A 259 -5.25 -12.35 -22.60
N GLY A 260 -5.67 -11.74 -21.49
CA GLY A 260 -6.74 -10.74 -21.51
C GLY A 260 -6.29 -9.46 -22.23
N ILE A 261 -5.24 -8.81 -21.72
CA ILE A 261 -4.61 -7.63 -22.32
C ILE A 261 -3.11 -7.85 -22.44
N LEU A 262 -2.57 -7.68 -23.65
CA LEU A 262 -1.13 -7.70 -23.95
C LEU A 262 -0.69 -6.34 -24.49
N ALA A 263 0.06 -5.58 -23.70
CA ALA A 263 0.73 -4.37 -24.15
C ALA A 263 2.23 -4.60 -24.36
N THR A 264 2.72 -4.27 -25.55
CA THR A 264 4.12 -4.46 -25.93
C THR A 264 4.68 -3.24 -26.64
N SER A 265 5.97 -2.99 -26.48
CA SER A 265 6.76 -2.17 -27.41
C SER A 265 7.97 -2.98 -27.89
N PHE A 266 8.36 -2.79 -29.15
CA PHE A 266 9.60 -3.38 -29.68
C PHE A 266 10.83 -2.76 -29.00
N ASP A 267 11.97 -3.46 -29.03
CA ASP A 267 13.27 -3.12 -28.39
C ASP A 267 13.88 -1.74 -28.76
N SER A 268 13.15 -0.85 -29.44
CA SER A 268 13.54 0.54 -29.59
C SER A 268 13.18 1.30 -28.30
N PRO A 269 14.16 1.75 -27.50
CA PRO A 269 13.95 2.44 -26.22
C PRO A 269 13.27 3.81 -26.34
N ASN A 270 12.79 4.20 -27.54
CA ASN A 270 12.19 5.49 -27.86
C ASN A 270 10.73 5.38 -28.35
N LEU A 271 10.12 4.20 -28.33
CA LEU A 271 8.70 4.03 -28.70
C LEU A 271 7.88 3.77 -27.44
N ASP A 272 7.33 4.86 -26.91
CA ASP A 272 6.69 4.91 -25.61
C ASP A 272 5.25 4.41 -25.69
N ASN A 273 4.94 3.23 -25.16
CA ASN A 273 3.55 2.81 -24.93
C ASN A 273 3.14 3.05 -23.47
N ILE A 274 2.04 3.78 -23.30
CA ILE A 274 1.36 3.98 -22.02
C ILE A 274 0.14 3.06 -22.00
N LEU A 275 0.07 2.17 -21.00
CA LEU A 275 -1.12 1.34 -20.77
C LEU A 275 -1.88 1.86 -19.56
N ILE A 276 -3.17 2.14 -19.72
CA ILE A 276 -4.09 2.46 -18.64
C ILE A 276 -5.24 1.45 -18.68
N VAL A 277 -5.34 0.59 -17.66
CA VAL A 277 -6.45 -0.36 -17.51
C VAL A 277 -7.27 0.03 -16.29
N GLY A 278 -8.45 0.58 -16.56
CA GLY A 278 -9.36 1.09 -15.55
C GLY A 278 -9.20 2.58 -15.26
N ASN A 279 -9.69 3.00 -14.10
CA ASN A 279 -9.57 4.37 -13.61
C ASN A 279 -9.66 4.42 -12.08
N SER A 280 -9.30 5.58 -11.51
CA SER A 280 -9.47 5.86 -10.08
C SER A 280 -10.93 6.16 -9.77
N ILE A 281 -11.75 5.12 -9.59
CA ILE A 281 -13.15 5.30 -9.19
C ILE A 281 -13.19 5.53 -7.68
N THR A 282 -13.84 6.61 -7.27
CA THR A 282 -14.09 6.90 -5.85
C THR A 282 -15.23 6.02 -5.34
N GLY A 283 -14.91 4.94 -4.63
CA GLY A 283 -15.87 4.11 -3.89
C GLY A 283 -15.35 2.68 -3.70
N GLY A 284 -15.25 2.21 -2.46
CA GLY A 284 -14.84 0.82 -2.18
C GLY A 284 -15.76 -0.17 -2.88
N GLY A 285 -15.19 -1.04 -3.72
CA GLY A 285 -15.90 -2.08 -4.46
C GLY A 285 -16.37 -1.71 -5.88
N ALA A 286 -16.09 -0.50 -6.38
CA ALA A 286 -16.33 -0.19 -7.79
C ALA A 286 -15.32 -0.91 -8.68
N ILE A 287 -15.82 -1.62 -9.69
CA ILE A 287 -15.01 -2.37 -10.66
C ILE A 287 -15.04 -1.57 -11.97
N ASN A 288 -13.90 -1.33 -12.60
CA ASN A 288 -13.85 -0.70 -13.92
C ASN A 288 -13.82 -1.74 -15.04
N ASN A 289 -12.99 -2.77 -14.92
CA ASN A 289 -12.97 -3.91 -15.84
C ASN A 289 -13.08 -5.21 -15.05
N TYR A 290 -13.67 -6.22 -15.66
CA TYR A 290 -13.76 -7.56 -15.11
C TYR A 290 -13.02 -8.54 -16.02
N PHE A 291 -12.12 -9.33 -15.44
CA PHE A 291 -11.43 -10.42 -16.10
C PHE A 291 -11.86 -11.72 -15.42
N PHE A 292 -12.39 -12.66 -16.19
CA PHE A 292 -12.87 -13.92 -15.64
C PHE A 292 -12.39 -15.12 -16.46
N GLN A 293 -11.77 -16.11 -15.81
CA GLN A 293 -11.38 -17.33 -16.51
C GLN A 293 -12.25 -18.51 -16.08
N ASN A 294 -13.01 -19.07 -17.03
CA ASN A 294 -13.83 -20.28 -16.87
C ASN A 294 -13.43 -21.41 -17.83
N GLY A 295 -12.38 -21.19 -18.65
CA GLY A 295 -11.84 -22.13 -19.64
C GLY A 295 -10.44 -22.60 -19.28
N ASP A 296 -9.64 -22.95 -20.29
CA ASP A 296 -8.32 -23.58 -20.13
C ASP A 296 -7.41 -22.91 -19.06
N PRO A 297 -6.59 -23.69 -18.33
CA PRO A 297 -5.63 -23.14 -17.36
C PRO A 297 -4.52 -22.36 -18.08
N GLY A 298 -3.80 -21.48 -17.36
CA GLY A 298 -2.58 -20.87 -17.89
C GLY A 298 -2.72 -19.39 -18.30
N ASN A 299 -3.79 -18.72 -17.88
CA ASN A 299 -4.15 -17.41 -18.42
C ASN A 299 -3.40 -16.29 -17.73
N ASN A 300 -3.00 -15.27 -18.48
CA ASN A 300 -2.55 -14.02 -17.88
C ASN A 300 -3.59 -12.93 -18.13
N ALA A 301 -4.08 -12.25 -17.08
CA ALA A 301 -5.14 -11.26 -17.30
C ALA A 301 -4.60 -9.99 -17.94
N ILE A 302 -3.53 -9.41 -17.39
CA ILE A 302 -2.91 -8.18 -17.91
C ILE A 302 -1.39 -8.34 -17.96
N ILE A 303 -0.80 -8.16 -19.14
CA ILE A 303 0.64 -8.12 -19.35
C ILE A 303 1.04 -6.75 -19.92
N ALA A 304 1.90 -6.04 -19.22
CA ALA A 304 2.58 -4.85 -19.73
C ALA A 304 4.06 -5.17 -19.88
N TYR A 305 4.51 -5.32 -21.12
CA TYR A 305 5.89 -5.65 -21.47
C TYR A 305 6.55 -4.46 -22.16
N ASN A 306 7.72 -4.05 -21.64
CA ASN A 306 8.51 -2.95 -22.17
C ASN A 306 7.70 -1.63 -22.26
N SER A 307 6.73 -1.45 -21.36
CA SER A 307 5.88 -0.27 -21.36
C SER A 307 6.58 0.94 -20.73
N MET A 308 6.36 2.14 -21.27
CA MET A 308 6.88 3.34 -20.63
C MET A 308 6.23 3.49 -19.26
N SER A 309 4.91 3.57 -19.22
CA SER A 309 4.13 3.77 -18.00
C SER A 309 2.94 2.83 -18.00
N THR A 310 2.51 2.42 -16.81
CA THR A 310 1.37 1.51 -16.67
C THR A 310 0.54 1.89 -15.46
N GLN A 311 -0.77 2.02 -15.65
CA GLN A 311 -1.74 2.23 -14.58
C GLN A 311 -2.78 1.11 -14.63
N ILE A 312 -2.95 0.37 -13.55
CA ILE A 312 -3.94 -0.73 -13.45
C ILE A 312 -4.76 -0.47 -12.20
N LEU A 313 -5.96 0.07 -12.41
CA LEU A 313 -6.76 0.70 -11.37
C LEU A 313 -8.18 0.12 -11.30
N SER A 314 -8.59 -0.33 -10.11
CA SER A 314 -9.98 -0.71 -9.81
C SER A 314 -10.51 -1.88 -10.67
N ASN A 315 -9.68 -2.86 -11.01
CA ASN A 315 -10.10 -4.02 -11.81
C ASN A 315 -10.47 -5.20 -10.92
N LYS A 316 -11.40 -6.04 -11.38
CA LYS A 316 -11.65 -7.36 -10.79
C LYS A 316 -11.05 -8.42 -11.70
N ILE A 317 -10.21 -9.29 -11.18
CA ILE A 317 -9.55 -10.38 -11.91
C ILE A 317 -9.81 -11.68 -11.15
N GLU A 318 -10.43 -12.67 -11.79
CA GLU A 318 -10.93 -13.86 -11.10
C GLU A 318 -10.79 -15.13 -11.94
N GLY A 319 -10.06 -16.13 -11.43
CA GLY A 319 -10.11 -17.49 -11.95
C GLY A 319 -11.29 -18.29 -11.40
N ASN A 320 -11.79 -19.29 -12.14
CA ASN A 320 -12.85 -20.16 -11.67
C ASN A 320 -12.31 -21.29 -10.77
N ASN A 321 -12.82 -21.32 -9.54
CA ASN A 321 -12.44 -22.26 -8.48
C ASN A 321 -12.92 -23.70 -8.67
N VAL A 322 -13.82 -23.99 -9.60
CA VAL A 322 -14.50 -25.29 -9.66
C VAL A 322 -13.72 -26.35 -10.46
N SER A 323 -12.71 -25.97 -11.26
CA SER A 323 -12.17 -26.86 -12.30
C SER A 323 -10.70 -26.65 -12.71
N ALA A 324 -9.86 -26.11 -11.82
CA ALA A 324 -8.44 -25.78 -12.10
C ALA A 324 -8.22 -24.72 -13.20
N TYR A 325 -9.27 -23.97 -13.54
CA TYR A 325 -9.26 -22.85 -14.49
C TYR A 325 -8.81 -21.57 -13.79
N LEU A 326 -7.59 -21.64 -13.28
CA LEU A 326 -6.94 -20.57 -12.55
C LEU A 326 -6.17 -19.67 -13.52
N ILE A 327 -6.11 -18.39 -13.18
CA ILE A 327 -5.24 -17.42 -13.85
C ILE A 327 -3.81 -17.71 -13.39
N ASP A 328 -2.82 -17.74 -14.27
CA ASP A 328 -1.43 -17.92 -13.86
C ASP A 328 -0.92 -16.71 -13.13
N THR A 329 -0.83 -15.59 -13.86
CA THR A 329 -0.52 -14.29 -13.29
C THR A 329 -1.61 -13.28 -13.63
N ALA A 330 -2.20 -12.67 -12.60
CA ALA A 330 -3.25 -11.68 -12.82
C ALA A 330 -2.70 -10.37 -13.40
N ILE A 331 -1.63 -9.82 -12.82
CA ILE A 331 -0.97 -8.62 -13.34
C ILE A 331 0.51 -8.89 -13.51
N TYR A 332 1.03 -8.76 -14.73
CA TYR A 332 2.44 -8.95 -15.06
C TYR A 332 3.03 -7.69 -15.69
N ILE A 333 3.93 -7.03 -14.95
CA ILE A 333 4.73 -5.91 -15.41
C ILE A 333 6.17 -6.37 -15.66
N ARG A 334 6.70 -6.16 -16.87
CA ARG A 334 8.04 -6.62 -17.23
C ARG A 334 8.81 -5.65 -18.10
N LYS A 335 10.08 -5.38 -17.75
CA LYS A 335 11.00 -4.53 -18.55
C LYS A 335 10.50 -3.10 -18.80
N ASN A 336 9.49 -2.66 -18.05
CA ASN A 336 8.96 -1.32 -18.24
C ASN A 336 9.99 -0.25 -17.85
N THR A 337 9.96 0.93 -18.45
CA THR A 337 11.07 1.90 -18.39
C THR A 337 10.86 3.10 -17.47
N SER A 338 9.65 3.28 -16.92
CA SER A 338 9.29 4.40 -16.03
C SER A 338 8.47 3.92 -14.81
N SER A 339 7.56 4.76 -14.33
CA SER A 339 6.73 4.50 -13.14
C SER A 339 5.46 3.70 -13.46
N HIS A 340 5.01 2.91 -12.48
CA HIS A 340 3.81 2.07 -12.57
C HIS A 340 2.94 2.23 -11.32
N ASP A 341 1.63 2.21 -11.53
CA ASP A 341 0.62 2.43 -10.49
C ASP A 341 -0.44 1.31 -10.53
N ILE A 342 -0.45 0.44 -9.53
CA ILE A 342 -1.34 -0.72 -9.41
C ILE A 342 -2.17 -0.56 -8.14
N ARG A 343 -3.43 -0.12 -8.27
CA ARG A 343 -4.26 0.21 -7.10
C ARG A 343 -5.69 -0.28 -7.15
N ASN A 344 -6.22 -0.58 -5.97
CA ASN A 344 -7.63 -0.91 -5.75
C ASN A 344 -8.14 -2.11 -6.56
N ASN A 345 -7.26 -3.03 -6.98
CA ASN A 345 -7.67 -4.22 -7.73
C ASN A 345 -8.13 -5.34 -6.78
N ILE A 346 -9.10 -6.13 -7.23
CA ILE A 346 -9.57 -7.35 -6.57
C ILE A 346 -9.10 -8.54 -7.42
N ILE A 347 -8.18 -9.34 -6.89
CA ILE A 347 -7.56 -10.46 -7.59
C ILE A 347 -7.89 -11.75 -6.84
N ASN A 348 -8.54 -12.69 -7.50
CA ASN A 348 -8.96 -13.96 -6.92
C ASN A 348 -8.51 -15.14 -7.77
N ASN A 349 -8.01 -16.19 -7.12
CA ASN A 349 -7.82 -17.53 -7.68
C ASN A 349 -6.82 -17.58 -8.85
N PHE A 350 -5.53 -17.63 -8.47
CA PHE A 350 -4.42 -17.76 -9.40
C PHE A 350 -3.48 -18.93 -9.04
N THR A 351 -2.60 -19.33 -9.97
CA THR A 351 -1.62 -20.41 -9.79
C THR A 351 -0.25 -19.88 -9.36
N GLU A 352 0.26 -18.82 -10.01
CA GLU A 352 1.63 -18.33 -9.82
C GLU A 352 1.69 -17.02 -9.04
N CYS A 353 1.12 -15.93 -9.57
CA CYS A 353 1.26 -14.59 -8.98
C CYS A 353 -0.05 -13.79 -9.05
N GLY A 354 -0.41 -13.13 -7.95
CA GLY A 354 -1.42 -12.06 -8.00
C GLY A 354 -0.87 -10.88 -8.80
N ILE A 355 0.27 -10.35 -8.36
CA ILE A 355 0.98 -9.26 -9.03
C ILE A 355 2.45 -9.65 -9.19
N LEU A 356 2.97 -9.61 -10.41
CA LEU A 356 4.37 -9.86 -10.75
C LEU A 356 4.97 -8.60 -11.40
N SER A 357 6.02 -8.05 -10.79
CA SER A 357 6.82 -6.96 -11.34
C SER A 357 8.27 -7.41 -11.50
N TYR A 358 8.77 -7.46 -12.73
CA TYR A 358 10.07 -8.05 -13.04
C TYR A 358 10.92 -7.19 -13.99
N LYS A 359 12.17 -6.92 -13.62
CA LYS A 359 13.12 -6.15 -14.45
C LYS A 359 12.63 -4.76 -14.83
N VAL A 360 11.94 -4.08 -13.95
CA VAL A 360 11.47 -2.72 -14.21
C VAL A 360 12.65 -1.74 -14.13
N GLY A 361 12.62 -0.73 -14.99
CA GLY A 361 13.59 0.33 -15.13
C GLY A 361 13.47 1.38 -14.03
N ASN A 362 14.01 2.57 -14.30
CA ASN A 362 14.00 3.67 -13.34
C ASN A 362 12.57 4.21 -13.13
N GLY A 363 12.26 4.67 -11.92
CA GLY A 363 10.94 5.25 -11.60
C GLY A 363 10.38 4.67 -10.31
N THR A 364 9.07 4.80 -10.11
CA THR A 364 8.38 4.28 -8.93
C THR A 364 7.41 3.18 -9.32
N THR A 365 7.48 2.03 -8.64
CA THR A 365 6.40 1.02 -8.66
C THR A 365 5.55 1.18 -7.42
N LEU A 366 4.30 1.63 -7.58
CA LEU A 366 3.31 1.74 -6.51
C LEU A 366 2.30 0.60 -6.61
N ILE A 367 2.19 -0.21 -5.56
CA ILE A 367 1.20 -1.29 -5.41
C ILE A 367 0.41 -1.01 -4.14
N GLN A 368 -0.81 -0.49 -4.25
CA GLN A 368 -1.56 -0.05 -3.07
C GLN A 368 -3.04 -0.44 -3.04
N ASN A 369 -3.57 -0.76 -1.86
CA ASN A 369 -4.99 -1.06 -1.64
C ASN A 369 -5.54 -2.21 -2.50
N ASN A 370 -4.71 -3.17 -2.91
CA ASN A 370 -5.19 -4.35 -3.65
C ASN A 370 -5.69 -5.42 -2.68
N THR A 371 -6.76 -6.12 -3.06
CA THR A 371 -7.23 -7.33 -2.36
C THR A 371 -6.87 -8.53 -3.21
N ILE A 372 -6.00 -9.39 -2.70
CA ILE A 372 -5.45 -10.55 -3.42
C ILE A 372 -5.81 -11.80 -2.63
N SER A 373 -6.51 -12.73 -3.23
CA SER A 373 -6.90 -13.97 -2.56
C SER A 373 -6.83 -15.19 -3.45
N ARG A 374 -6.69 -16.36 -2.83
CA ARG A 374 -6.70 -17.65 -3.53
C ARG A 374 -7.59 -18.64 -2.78
N VAL A 375 -8.28 -19.52 -3.50
CA VAL A 375 -8.81 -20.74 -2.89
C VAL A 375 -7.69 -21.78 -2.87
N VAL A 376 -7.28 -22.17 -1.66
CA VAL A 376 -6.23 -23.17 -1.44
C VAL A 376 -6.55 -24.43 -2.24
N ASN A 377 -5.63 -24.83 -3.13
CA ASN A 377 -5.72 -26.10 -3.84
C ASN A 377 -4.68 -27.06 -3.24
N PRO A 378 -5.05 -27.84 -2.20
CA PRO A 378 -4.13 -28.74 -1.53
C PRO A 378 -3.72 -29.88 -2.49
N GLY A 379 -2.57 -29.72 -3.15
CA GLY A 379 -2.03 -30.69 -4.09
C GLY A 379 -1.32 -30.12 -5.32
N SER A 380 -1.39 -28.80 -5.56
CA SER A 380 -0.59 -28.14 -6.60
C SER A 380 0.88 -28.04 -6.16
N THR A 381 1.81 -28.21 -7.11
CA THR A 381 3.25 -27.99 -6.91
C THR A 381 3.63 -26.51 -7.05
N ASP A 382 2.67 -25.67 -7.41
CA ASP A 382 2.88 -24.26 -7.65
C ASP A 382 3.05 -23.54 -6.32
N ILE A 383 3.96 -22.59 -6.30
CA ILE A 383 4.32 -21.80 -5.13
C ILE A 383 3.78 -20.39 -5.36
N PRO A 384 2.51 -20.12 -5.03
CA PRO A 384 1.87 -18.86 -5.37
C PRO A 384 2.38 -17.69 -4.53
N PHE A 385 2.59 -16.55 -5.18
CA PHE A 385 2.92 -15.28 -4.55
C PHE A 385 1.72 -14.32 -4.65
N GLY A 386 1.36 -13.66 -3.55
CA GLY A 386 0.41 -12.54 -3.61
C GLY A 386 0.99 -11.40 -4.46
N ILE A 387 2.17 -10.92 -4.07
CA ILE A 387 2.94 -9.90 -4.77
C ILE A 387 4.39 -10.40 -4.91
N TYR A 388 4.93 -10.35 -6.12
CA TYR A 388 6.32 -10.69 -6.45
C TYR A 388 6.98 -9.50 -7.16
N VAL A 389 8.06 -8.97 -6.60
CA VAL A 389 8.82 -7.86 -7.18
C VAL A 389 10.31 -8.22 -7.22
N ASP A 390 10.93 -8.17 -8.41
CA ASP A 390 12.34 -8.56 -8.58
C ASP A 390 13.08 -7.82 -9.69
N ALA A 391 14.40 -7.73 -9.49
CA ALA A 391 15.41 -7.36 -10.47
C ALA A 391 15.29 -5.93 -11.02
N ALA A 392 15.00 -4.96 -10.17
CA ALA A 392 14.96 -3.54 -10.50
C ALA A 392 16.27 -2.96 -11.07
N ALA A 393 16.14 -1.86 -11.82
CA ALA A 393 17.22 -0.90 -11.99
C ALA A 393 17.61 -0.25 -10.65
N SER A 394 18.86 0.20 -10.51
CA SER A 394 19.38 0.76 -9.25
C SER A 394 18.62 1.96 -8.68
N ASN A 395 17.81 2.65 -9.49
CA ASN A 395 17.08 3.87 -9.08
C ASN A 395 15.57 3.65 -9.11
N GLN A 396 15.10 2.42 -8.83
CA GLN A 396 13.69 2.10 -8.81
C GLN A 396 13.17 2.04 -7.37
N GLU A 397 12.32 3.01 -7.01
CA GLU A 397 11.61 3.01 -5.74
C GLU A 397 10.41 2.05 -5.81
N VAL A 398 10.25 1.20 -4.79
CA VAL A 398 9.14 0.24 -4.72
C VAL A 398 8.29 0.49 -3.47
N ASN A 399 7.03 0.84 -3.69
CA ASN A 399 6.07 1.20 -2.66
C ASN A 399 4.92 0.19 -2.64
N ILE A 400 4.80 -0.61 -1.57
CA ILE A 400 3.77 -1.65 -1.42
C ILE A 400 2.96 -1.35 -0.15
N PHE A 401 1.77 -0.77 -0.32
CA PHE A 401 0.99 -0.19 0.79
C PHE A 401 -0.42 -0.74 0.92
N ASP A 402 -0.87 -0.98 2.16
CA ASP A 402 -2.28 -1.19 2.48
C ASP A 402 -2.95 -2.33 1.67
N ASN A 403 -2.18 -3.31 1.19
CA ASN A 403 -2.72 -4.45 0.46
C ASN A 403 -3.25 -5.51 1.42
N THR A 404 -4.35 -6.16 1.06
CA THR A 404 -4.88 -7.34 1.78
C THR A 404 -4.60 -8.58 0.96
N ILE A 405 -3.85 -9.54 1.51
CA ILE A 405 -3.45 -10.78 0.84
C ILE A 405 -3.93 -11.97 1.66
N ASP A 406 -4.74 -12.87 1.10
CA ASP A 406 -5.37 -13.99 1.81
C ASP A 406 -5.14 -15.33 1.10
N LYS A 407 -4.80 -16.38 1.87
CA LYS A 407 -4.70 -17.79 1.45
C LYS A 407 -3.69 -18.07 0.32
N VAL A 408 -2.61 -17.30 0.27
CA VAL A 408 -1.44 -17.54 -0.59
C VAL A 408 -0.33 -18.25 0.19
N GLU A 409 0.59 -18.92 -0.50
CA GLU A 409 1.76 -19.56 0.15
C GLU A 409 2.82 -18.52 0.51
N HIS A 410 3.03 -17.53 -0.35
CA HIS A 410 3.87 -16.36 -0.07
C HIS A 410 3.08 -15.07 -0.22
N GLY A 411 3.07 -14.23 0.81
CA GLY A 411 2.37 -12.94 0.76
C GLY A 411 3.04 -11.95 -0.18
N ILE A 412 4.13 -11.34 0.26
CA ILE A 412 4.94 -10.38 -0.50
C ILE A 412 6.35 -10.92 -0.62
N PHE A 413 6.84 -11.08 -1.86
CA PHE A 413 8.23 -11.36 -2.16
C PHE A 413 8.88 -10.17 -2.85
N ILE A 414 10.02 -9.74 -2.34
CA ILE A 414 10.83 -8.67 -2.92
C ILE A 414 12.29 -9.06 -2.95
N ARG A 415 12.96 -8.86 -4.11
CA ARG A 415 14.37 -9.22 -4.26
C ARG A 415 15.16 -8.27 -5.15
N ASN A 416 16.42 -7.97 -4.76
CA ASN A 416 17.33 -7.12 -5.54
C ASN A 416 16.81 -5.68 -5.70
N HIS A 417 16.38 -5.06 -4.61
CA HIS A 417 15.86 -3.69 -4.61
C HIS A 417 16.56 -2.81 -3.56
N GLU A 418 16.82 -1.56 -3.93
CA GLU A 418 17.21 -0.47 -3.03
C GLU A 418 15.99 0.42 -2.79
N ASP A 419 15.84 1.01 -1.60
CA ASP A 419 14.75 1.95 -1.27
C ASP A 419 13.34 1.39 -1.50
N ALA A 420 13.04 0.25 -0.86
CA ALA A 420 11.71 -0.37 -0.89
C ALA A 420 10.93 -0.10 0.40
N TYR A 421 9.65 0.23 0.29
CA TYR A 421 8.75 0.56 1.39
C TYR A 421 7.54 -0.38 1.39
N LEU A 422 7.43 -1.22 2.42
CA LEU A 422 6.32 -2.16 2.63
C LEU A 422 5.58 -1.71 3.89
N ARG A 423 4.39 -1.11 3.73
CA ARG A 423 3.65 -0.52 4.86
C ARG A 423 2.17 -0.92 4.92
N GLY A 424 1.68 -1.24 6.11
CA GLY A 424 0.23 -1.38 6.33
C GLY A 424 -0.41 -2.59 5.64
N ASN A 425 0.39 -3.53 5.11
CA ASN A 425 -0.14 -4.69 4.42
C ASN A 425 -0.68 -5.72 5.42
N VAL A 426 -1.83 -6.33 5.11
CA VAL A 426 -2.46 -7.38 5.90
C VAL A 426 -2.37 -8.69 5.13
N ILE A 427 -1.59 -9.63 5.64
CA ILE A 427 -1.25 -10.87 4.97
C ILE A 427 -1.71 -12.03 5.85
N ASN A 428 -2.65 -12.82 5.35
CA ASN A 428 -3.06 -14.10 5.94
C ASN A 428 -2.65 -15.20 4.97
N TYR A 429 -1.52 -15.85 5.23
CA TYR A 429 -0.93 -16.82 4.31
C TYR A 429 -1.14 -18.25 4.81
N ASP A 430 -1.21 -19.22 3.90
CA ASP A 430 -1.53 -20.62 4.21
C ASP A 430 -0.40 -21.57 3.78
N TYR A 431 -0.47 -22.82 4.22
CA TYR A 431 0.45 -23.87 3.80
C TYR A 431 0.38 -24.11 2.29
N GLY A 432 1.56 -24.23 1.68
CA GLY A 432 1.71 -24.87 0.37
C GLY A 432 2.58 -26.12 0.45
N ALA A 433 3.22 -26.45 -0.66
CA ALA A 433 4.05 -27.65 -0.78
C ALA A 433 5.42 -27.50 -0.10
N GLY A 434 5.84 -26.28 0.24
CA GLY A 434 7.15 -25.99 0.82
C GLY A 434 7.14 -24.91 1.89
N ASN A 435 8.22 -24.13 1.92
CA ASN A 435 8.37 -23.01 2.84
C ASN A 435 7.30 -21.96 2.54
N THR A 436 6.70 -21.38 3.56
CA THR A 436 5.65 -20.38 3.44
C THR A 436 5.99 -19.14 4.27
N ARG A 437 5.70 -17.96 3.73
CA ARG A 437 6.19 -16.69 4.27
C ARG A 437 5.19 -15.56 4.09
N GLY A 438 4.99 -14.74 5.11
CA GLY A 438 4.19 -13.52 5.00
C GLY A 438 4.89 -12.49 4.10
N ILE A 439 5.98 -11.91 4.60
CA ILE A 439 6.89 -11.06 3.81
C ILE A 439 8.23 -11.75 3.66
N PHE A 440 8.75 -11.81 2.45
CA PHE A 440 10.02 -12.41 2.10
C PHE A 440 10.88 -11.41 1.31
N ALA A 441 11.88 -10.83 1.95
CA ALA A 441 12.81 -9.88 1.35
C ALA A 441 14.20 -10.50 1.19
N VAL A 442 14.83 -10.37 0.02
CA VAL A 442 16.12 -11.00 -0.30
C VAL A 442 17.04 -10.02 -1.03
N ASN A 443 18.29 -9.89 -0.60
CA ASN A 443 19.31 -9.09 -1.27
C ASN A 443 18.82 -7.66 -1.58
N CYS A 444 18.22 -7.01 -0.59
CA CYS A 444 17.73 -5.62 -0.71
C CYS A 444 18.66 -4.66 0.06
N SER A 445 18.52 -3.36 -0.17
CA SER A 445 19.17 -2.33 0.63
C SER A 445 18.19 -1.23 1.02
N ASP A 446 18.34 -0.70 2.24
CA ASP A 446 17.51 0.39 2.78
C ASP A 446 15.99 0.09 2.75
N ILE A 447 15.60 -1.19 2.90
CA ILE A 447 14.20 -1.61 2.92
C ILE A 447 13.50 -1.24 4.24
N LEU A 448 12.34 -0.57 4.17
CA LEU A 448 11.45 -0.30 5.29
C LEU A 448 10.27 -1.28 5.28
N ILE A 449 10.11 -2.04 6.36
CA ILE A 449 8.95 -2.91 6.60
C ILE A 449 8.23 -2.36 7.84
N GLU A 450 7.12 -1.65 7.65
CA GLU A 450 6.45 -0.90 8.73
C GLU A 450 4.96 -1.24 8.87
N SER A 451 4.47 -1.46 10.10
CA SER A 451 3.03 -1.59 10.36
C SER A 451 2.31 -2.66 9.54
N ASN A 452 3.02 -3.72 9.14
CA ASN A 452 2.40 -4.86 8.45
C ASN A 452 1.85 -5.87 9.46
N SER A 453 0.88 -6.68 9.03
CA SER A 453 0.34 -7.81 9.79
C SER A 453 0.50 -9.09 8.99
N ALA A 454 1.19 -10.08 9.53
CA ALA A 454 1.38 -11.39 8.92
C ALA A 454 0.79 -12.49 9.81
N THR A 455 -0.26 -13.17 9.35
CA THR A 455 -0.89 -14.31 10.03
C THR A 455 -0.57 -15.58 9.25
N GLY A 456 0.08 -16.54 9.90
CA GLY A 456 0.41 -17.83 9.31
C GLY A 456 -0.58 -18.95 9.67
N PRO A 457 -0.33 -20.16 9.15
CA PRO A 457 -1.25 -21.29 9.29
C PRO A 457 -0.99 -22.15 10.55
N CYS A 458 0.08 -21.89 11.31
CA CYS A 458 0.43 -22.72 12.46
C CYS A 458 1.38 -22.06 13.45
N TYR A 459 1.17 -22.38 14.73
CA TYR A 459 2.17 -22.15 15.77
C TYR A 459 2.44 -23.42 16.58
N THR A 460 1.41 -24.27 16.77
CA THR A 460 1.55 -25.63 17.30
C THR A 460 1.43 -26.67 16.20
N GLY A 461 2.29 -27.68 16.21
CA GLY A 461 2.21 -28.79 15.24
C GLY A 461 2.61 -28.42 13.81
N CYS A 462 3.42 -27.37 13.65
CA CYS A 462 3.99 -27.03 12.34
C CYS A 462 4.81 -28.20 11.76
N PRO A 463 4.72 -28.50 10.46
CA PRO A 463 5.52 -29.52 9.79
C PRO A 463 7.02 -29.37 10.09
N SER A 464 7.66 -30.49 10.39
CA SER A 464 9.12 -30.54 10.55
C SER A 464 9.81 -30.29 9.20
N GLY A 465 10.93 -29.56 9.23
CA GLY A 465 11.73 -29.27 8.03
C GLY A 465 11.20 -28.15 7.11
N ILE A 466 10.07 -27.53 7.46
CA ILE A 466 9.51 -26.40 6.70
C ILE A 466 9.68 -25.09 7.50
N ILE A 467 9.97 -24.01 6.78
CA ILE A 467 9.98 -22.63 7.30
C ILE A 467 8.58 -22.05 7.11
N VAL A 468 7.98 -21.65 8.23
CA VAL A 468 6.70 -20.93 8.28
C VAL A 468 6.98 -19.62 9.00
N ALA A 469 7.26 -18.55 8.25
CA ALA A 469 7.74 -17.29 8.83
C ALA A 469 6.80 -16.12 8.54
N GLY A 470 6.48 -15.31 9.54
CA GLY A 470 5.71 -14.08 9.30
C GLY A 470 6.52 -13.11 8.45
N TYR A 471 7.75 -12.87 8.87
CA TYR A 471 8.73 -12.05 8.17
C TYR A 471 10.01 -12.86 7.95
N TYR A 472 10.55 -12.84 6.73
CA TYR A 472 11.82 -13.47 6.39
C TYR A 472 12.65 -12.46 5.61
N VAL A 473 13.81 -12.10 6.14
CA VAL A 473 14.70 -11.14 5.50
C VAL A 473 16.08 -11.76 5.35
N GLU A 474 16.56 -11.78 4.10
CA GLU A 474 17.83 -12.42 3.75
C GLU A 474 18.79 -11.40 3.11
N SER A 475 19.98 -11.24 3.68
CA SER A 475 21.03 -10.37 3.14
C SER A 475 20.54 -8.96 2.73
N CYS A 476 19.71 -8.33 3.56
CA CYS A 476 19.19 -6.99 3.33
C CYS A 476 19.91 -5.95 4.18
N GLU A 477 20.82 -5.18 3.58
CA GLU A 477 21.58 -4.14 4.29
C GLU A 477 20.70 -2.90 4.58
N GLY A 478 20.82 -2.29 5.75
CA GLY A 478 20.09 -1.07 6.10
C GLY A 478 18.60 -1.27 6.33
N MET A 479 18.14 -2.51 6.50
CA MET A 479 16.75 -2.84 6.74
C MET A 479 16.24 -2.17 8.04
N LEU A 480 15.04 -1.57 7.99
CA LEU A 480 14.29 -1.18 9.18
C LEU A 480 12.95 -1.92 9.23
N MET A 481 12.73 -2.73 10.28
CA MET A 481 11.44 -3.34 10.57
C MET A 481 10.79 -2.67 11.79
N LYS A 482 9.65 -2.01 11.61
CA LYS A 482 9.01 -1.25 12.68
C LYS A 482 7.51 -1.53 12.83
N SER A 483 7.04 -1.69 14.07
CA SER A 483 5.60 -1.77 14.38
C SER A 483 4.85 -2.88 13.63
N ASN A 484 5.53 -3.96 13.22
CA ASN A 484 4.89 -5.07 12.53
C ASN A 484 4.28 -6.05 13.53
N TYR A 485 3.23 -6.75 13.09
CA TYR A 485 2.55 -7.79 13.86
C TYR A 485 2.69 -9.14 13.14
N SER A 486 3.10 -10.20 13.84
CA SER A 486 3.11 -11.57 13.33
C SER A 486 2.29 -12.46 14.24
N THR A 487 1.49 -13.38 13.70
CA THR A 487 0.83 -14.37 14.52
C THR A 487 0.58 -15.72 13.87
N ASN A 488 0.46 -16.76 14.68
CA ASN A 488 0.22 -18.14 14.25
C ASN A 488 1.27 -18.62 13.25
N THR A 489 2.54 -18.35 13.56
CA THR A 489 3.67 -18.74 12.70
C THR A 489 4.63 -19.67 13.45
N LYS A 490 5.46 -20.42 12.71
CA LYS A 490 6.59 -21.12 13.35
C LYS A 490 7.64 -20.10 13.78
N TYR A 491 7.97 -19.17 12.90
CA TYR A 491 8.91 -18.08 13.15
C TYR A 491 8.18 -16.74 13.02
N GLY A 492 8.22 -15.90 14.05
CA GLY A 492 7.67 -14.54 13.99
C GLY A 492 8.40 -13.74 12.92
N ALA A 493 9.72 -13.62 13.09
CA ALA A 493 10.66 -13.11 12.10
C ALA A 493 11.92 -13.99 11.97
N VAL A 494 12.47 -14.08 10.76
CA VAL A 494 13.74 -14.75 10.46
C VAL A 494 14.67 -13.75 9.77
N ILE A 495 15.89 -13.60 10.29
CA ILE A 495 16.95 -12.80 9.67
C ILE A 495 18.07 -13.76 9.25
N ASP A 496 18.34 -13.84 7.95
CA ASP A 496 19.19 -14.85 7.35
C ASP A 496 20.28 -14.25 6.46
N GLY A 497 21.47 -14.85 6.46
CA GLY A 497 22.61 -14.37 5.67
C GLY A 497 23.18 -13.03 6.17
N ASN A 498 23.98 -12.40 5.30
CA ASN A 498 24.83 -11.25 5.63
C ASN A 498 24.06 -9.93 5.76
N ASN A 499 23.14 -9.83 6.72
CA ASN A 499 22.50 -8.58 7.11
C ASN A 499 23.47 -7.77 7.98
N GLN A 500 24.43 -7.10 7.34
CA GLN A 500 25.49 -6.37 8.07
C GLN A 500 24.96 -5.16 8.84
N THR A 501 23.84 -4.58 8.41
CA THR A 501 23.23 -3.41 9.07
C THR A 501 21.70 -3.52 9.04
N GLY A 502 21.03 -2.98 10.06
CA GLY A 502 19.57 -2.94 10.14
C GLY A 502 19.06 -2.76 11.57
N ASN A 503 17.74 -2.62 11.74
CA ASN A 503 17.10 -2.42 13.04
C ASN A 503 15.67 -2.98 13.09
N MET A 504 15.25 -3.44 14.26
CA MET A 504 13.89 -3.91 14.56
C MET A 504 13.33 -3.15 15.76
N ILE A 505 12.22 -2.43 15.57
CA ILE A 505 11.62 -1.56 16.60
C ILE A 505 10.13 -1.87 16.78
N CYS A 506 9.69 -2.14 18.02
CA CYS A 506 8.28 -2.32 18.37
C CYS A 506 7.52 -3.37 17.53
N ASN A 507 8.15 -4.48 17.14
CA ASN A 507 7.44 -5.54 16.41
C ASN A 507 6.83 -6.54 17.41
N GLU A 508 5.56 -6.88 17.21
CA GLU A 508 4.77 -7.78 18.04
C GLU A 508 4.69 -9.17 17.40
N MET A 509 5.17 -10.20 18.10
CA MET A 509 5.12 -11.59 17.63
C MET A 509 4.25 -12.41 18.59
N TYR A 510 3.04 -12.78 18.18
CA TYR A 510 2.05 -13.42 19.04
C TYR A 510 1.73 -14.85 18.59
N ASN A 511 1.69 -15.82 19.51
CA ASN A 511 1.51 -17.23 19.14
C ASN A 511 2.49 -17.66 18.02
N CYS A 512 3.78 -17.43 18.24
CA CYS A 512 4.83 -17.94 17.36
C CYS A 512 5.58 -19.06 18.10
N LEU A 513 5.96 -20.16 17.42
CA LEU A 513 6.79 -21.18 18.06
C LEU A 513 8.16 -20.60 18.47
N ILE A 514 8.71 -19.77 17.59
CA ILE A 514 9.95 -19.01 17.79
C ILE A 514 9.62 -17.56 17.41
N GLY A 515 9.81 -16.61 18.33
CA GLY A 515 9.57 -15.19 18.04
C GLY A 515 10.53 -14.68 16.95
N TYR A 516 11.84 -14.83 17.19
CA TYR A 516 12.90 -14.38 16.29
C TYR A 516 13.94 -15.49 16.09
N ALA A 517 14.31 -15.73 14.84
CA ALA A 517 15.41 -16.62 14.47
C ALA A 517 16.46 -15.87 13.65
N MET A 518 17.72 -16.20 13.87
CA MET A 518 18.83 -15.67 13.08
C MET A 518 19.70 -16.78 12.55
N ASN A 519 20.16 -16.64 11.31
CA ASN A 519 21.10 -17.56 10.68
C ASN A 519 22.16 -16.78 9.93
N ASP A 520 23.42 -17.18 10.11
CA ASP A 520 24.57 -16.66 9.35
C ASP A 520 24.77 -15.12 9.39
N VAL A 521 24.36 -14.46 10.47
CA VAL A 521 24.71 -13.05 10.74
C VAL A 521 26.14 -13.02 11.31
N GLU A 522 27.13 -13.05 10.41
CA GLU A 522 28.60 -12.93 10.63
C GLU A 522 29.06 -12.73 12.10
N VAL A 523 28.98 -13.80 12.89
CA VAL A 523 29.68 -13.95 14.17
C VAL A 523 30.22 -15.37 14.19
N ASP A 524 31.54 -15.52 14.31
CA ASP A 524 32.31 -16.79 14.45
C ASP A 524 31.90 -17.66 15.67
N ALA A 525 30.67 -17.54 16.21
CA ALA A 525 30.23 -18.15 17.47
C ALA A 525 28.93 -18.95 17.41
N PHE A 526 28.22 -19.03 16.27
CA PHE A 526 26.99 -19.84 16.18
C PHE A 526 27.08 -20.81 15.01
N SER A 527 27.05 -22.10 15.32
CA SER A 527 27.26 -23.19 14.38
C SER A 527 25.97 -23.51 13.61
N ASN A 528 25.91 -23.25 12.31
CA ASN A 528 25.13 -23.90 11.22
C ASN A 528 23.67 -24.38 11.43
N ASP A 529 23.03 -24.10 12.56
CA ASP A 529 21.61 -24.32 12.80
C ASP A 529 20.96 -22.95 13.07
N LEU A 530 19.71 -22.77 12.64
CA LEU A 530 18.86 -21.61 12.99
C LEU A 530 18.66 -21.60 14.51
N ASP A 531 19.65 -21.10 15.25
CA ASP A 531 19.58 -21.02 16.69
C ASP A 531 18.64 -19.88 17.07
N PRO A 532 17.59 -20.14 17.87
CA PRO A 532 16.73 -19.08 18.36
C PRO A 532 17.55 -18.16 19.28
N ILE A 533 17.33 -16.85 19.19
CA ILE A 533 17.92 -15.88 20.14
C ILE A 533 17.37 -16.12 21.55
N GLU A 534 16.19 -16.73 21.65
CA GLU A 534 15.61 -17.23 22.89
C GLU A 534 15.29 -18.73 22.74
N GLN A 535 16.18 -19.59 23.24
CA GLN A 535 15.87 -20.99 23.48
C GLN A 535 14.92 -21.07 24.68
N PHE A 536 13.64 -21.33 24.44
CA PHE A 536 12.72 -21.78 25.49
C PHE A 536 12.99 -23.27 25.71
N ASP A 537 13.67 -23.60 26.81
CA ASP A 537 13.91 -24.98 27.22
C ASP A 537 12.56 -25.72 27.35
N GLU A 538 12.48 -26.90 26.76
CA GLU A 538 11.27 -27.71 26.45
C GLU A 538 10.43 -28.19 27.66
N PHE A 539 10.65 -27.70 28.89
CA PHE A 539 9.95 -28.22 30.06
C PHE A 539 9.30 -27.11 30.91
N GLU A 540 7.98 -27.04 30.76
CA GLU A 540 6.98 -26.47 31.67
C GLU A 540 6.82 -24.92 31.75
N MET A 541 5.77 -24.47 31.04
CA MET A 541 4.86 -23.34 31.30
C MET A 541 5.03 -21.99 30.54
N GLU A 542 3.95 -21.71 29.77
CA GLU A 542 3.32 -20.46 29.30
C GLU A 542 4.06 -19.50 28.32
N PRO A 543 3.50 -19.21 27.13
CA PRO A 543 4.17 -18.49 26.05
C PRO A 543 3.92 -16.98 26.13
N LEU A 544 4.95 -16.17 26.40
CA LEU A 544 4.84 -14.71 26.26
C LEU A 544 6.12 -14.07 25.70
N PRO A 545 6.30 -13.98 24.37
CA PRO A 545 7.36 -13.17 23.77
C PRO A 545 6.81 -11.76 23.47
N ALA A 546 6.69 -10.90 24.48
CA ALA A 546 6.05 -9.58 24.33
C ALA A 546 7.03 -8.40 24.18
N ASP A 547 8.34 -8.61 24.15
CA ASP A 547 9.27 -7.48 23.97
C ASP A 547 10.55 -7.94 23.26
N ASN A 548 10.70 -7.57 21.99
CA ASN A 548 11.81 -8.00 21.16
C ASN A 548 12.33 -6.83 20.33
N SER A 549 13.35 -6.17 20.85
CA SER A 549 14.17 -5.23 20.09
C SER A 549 15.51 -5.91 19.80
N TRP A 550 15.85 -6.11 18.53
CA TRP A 550 17.15 -6.61 18.12
C TRP A 550 18.03 -5.46 17.62
N TYR A 551 19.23 -5.37 18.19
CA TYR A 551 20.22 -4.35 17.88
C TYR A 551 21.58 -5.02 17.61
N PRO A 552 21.99 -5.21 16.34
CA PRO A 552 23.30 -5.77 16.03
C PRO A 552 24.42 -4.88 16.60
N SER A 553 25.54 -5.47 17.05
CA SER A 553 26.61 -4.77 17.79
C SER A 553 27.31 -3.66 16.99
N ASN A 554 27.21 -3.66 15.66
CA ASN A 554 27.76 -2.64 14.77
C ASN A 554 26.74 -1.52 14.42
N THR A 555 25.45 -1.69 14.71
CA THR A 555 24.35 -0.78 14.30
C THR A 555 23.32 -0.45 15.39
N ALA A 556 23.49 -0.97 16.60
CA ALA A 556 22.70 -0.62 17.76
C ALA A 556 22.61 0.91 17.92
N ASN A 557 21.38 1.45 17.83
CA ASN A 557 21.02 2.89 17.93
C ASN A 557 21.17 3.74 16.67
N ARG A 558 20.80 3.23 15.48
CA ARG A 558 20.68 4.03 14.25
C ARG A 558 19.19 4.24 13.90
N GLU A 559 18.68 5.45 14.08
CA GLU A 559 17.49 5.91 13.35
C GLU A 559 17.97 6.78 12.17
N LYS A 560 17.82 6.26 10.95
CA LYS A 560 17.92 7.08 9.73
C LYS A 560 16.58 7.79 9.58
N SER A 561 16.59 9.11 9.49
CA SER A 561 15.40 9.87 9.08
C SER A 561 15.21 9.66 7.57
N TYR A 562 14.35 8.72 7.20
CA TYR A 562 14.03 8.43 5.80
C TYR A 562 13.38 9.68 5.14
N GLY A 563 13.98 10.18 4.05
CA GLY A 563 13.50 11.35 3.29
C GLY A 563 14.41 12.59 3.29
N SER A 564 15.58 12.55 3.95
CA SER A 564 16.59 13.62 3.90
C SER A 564 17.64 13.35 2.82
N THR A 565 17.90 14.33 1.94
CA THR A 565 19.01 14.31 0.96
C THR A 565 20.37 14.71 1.54
N ASP A 566 20.45 15.00 2.84
CA ASP A 566 21.66 15.55 3.47
C ASP A 566 22.51 14.45 4.15
N LEU A 567 23.56 14.02 3.45
CA LEU A 567 24.37 12.83 3.73
C LEU A 567 25.53 13.02 4.75
N THR A 568 25.63 14.14 5.48
CA THR A 568 26.93 14.51 6.08
C THR A 568 27.07 14.58 7.60
N ASN A 569 26.06 14.27 8.42
CA ASN A 569 26.28 14.15 9.88
C ASN A 569 25.28 13.21 10.55
N LEU A 570 25.67 11.94 10.72
CA LEU A 570 25.06 11.00 11.65
C LEU A 570 26.09 10.70 12.74
N ASP A 571 25.79 11.10 13.98
CA ASP A 571 26.66 10.91 15.14
C ASP A 571 26.21 9.65 15.92
N TRP A 572 27.16 8.76 16.20
CA TRP A 572 26.93 7.36 16.60
C TRP A 572 27.17 7.14 18.10
N ARG A 573 26.28 6.43 18.84
CA ARG A 573 26.58 6.03 20.24
C ARG A 573 26.12 4.61 20.61
N TYR A 574 27.03 3.85 21.21
CA TYR A 574 26.86 2.47 21.69
C TYR A 574 25.96 2.34 22.93
N ARG A 575 25.19 1.24 23.00
CA ARG A 575 24.54 0.75 24.23
C ARG A 575 25.54 -0.18 24.95
N ASN A 576 26.00 0.19 26.14
CA ASN A 576 27.00 -0.59 26.90
C ASN A 576 26.48 -1.99 27.28
N LEU A 577 27.04 -3.03 26.67
CA LEU A 577 26.99 -4.42 27.14
C LEU A 577 28.12 -4.62 28.16
N TYR A 578 27.81 -4.50 29.46
CA TYR A 578 28.65 -5.05 30.53
C TYR A 578 27.91 -6.21 31.19
N ARG A 579 28.24 -7.44 30.76
CA ARG A 579 27.79 -8.70 31.37
C ARG A 579 28.85 -9.17 32.37
N ASP A 580 28.85 -8.58 33.55
CA ASP A 580 29.65 -8.99 34.72
C ASP A 580 31.03 -8.32 34.81
N GLY A 581 31.13 -7.33 35.70
CA GLY A 581 32.31 -6.50 35.93
C GLY A 581 33.53 -7.20 36.56
N LEU A 582 33.83 -8.47 36.26
CA LEU A 582 34.97 -9.19 36.83
C LEU A 582 35.58 -10.23 35.87
N THR A 583 36.08 -9.84 34.70
CA THR A 583 37.38 -10.25 34.11
C THR A 583 37.46 -9.88 32.61
N PRO A 584 38.60 -9.35 32.10
CA PRO A 584 38.79 -9.19 30.66
C PRO A 584 39.01 -10.56 30.02
N LEU A 585 38.33 -10.84 28.90
CA LEU A 585 38.75 -11.89 27.98
C LEU A 585 40.15 -11.53 27.45
N PRO A 586 41.11 -12.46 27.46
CA PRO A 586 42.47 -12.18 27.00
C PRO A 586 42.48 -12.16 25.46
N GLY A 587 42.66 -10.98 24.84
CA GLY A 587 42.99 -10.96 23.41
C GLY A 587 42.73 -9.71 22.57
N PHE A 588 42.23 -8.59 23.09
CA PHE A 588 42.13 -7.36 22.30
C PHE A 588 42.80 -6.19 23.02
N ASP A 589 44.02 -5.88 22.58
CA ASP A 589 44.73 -4.64 22.92
C ASP A 589 44.03 -3.46 22.25
N MET A 590 43.25 -2.68 23.01
CA MET A 590 42.93 -1.31 22.61
C MET A 590 44.15 -0.41 22.85
N PRO A 591 44.49 0.52 21.94
CA PRO A 591 45.58 1.46 22.13
C PRO A 591 45.38 2.26 23.42
N THR A 592 46.35 2.12 24.32
CA THR A 592 46.41 2.82 25.60
C THR A 592 46.70 4.29 25.38
N GLY A 593 45.68 5.13 25.54
CA GLY A 593 45.86 6.58 25.49
C GLY A 593 44.57 7.35 25.50
N LEU A 594 43.85 7.32 26.63
CA LEU A 594 43.03 8.39 27.22
C LEU A 594 42.26 7.77 28.39
N ILE A 595 42.92 7.74 29.54
CA ILE A 595 42.29 7.58 30.85
C ILE A 595 42.09 9.02 31.34
N ASP A 596 40.85 9.47 31.46
CA ASP A 596 40.37 10.30 32.58
C ASP A 596 38.85 10.54 32.46
N ASP A 597 38.19 10.38 33.62
CA ASP A 597 36.80 10.68 33.97
C ASP A 597 35.64 9.85 33.35
N LEU A 598 35.37 8.70 33.98
CA LEU A 598 34.09 8.01 33.91
C LEU A 598 32.99 8.85 34.61
N TYR A 599 32.21 9.58 33.80
CA TYR A 599 30.92 10.14 34.21
C TYR A 599 29.84 9.05 34.18
N LEU A 600 29.28 8.71 35.34
CA LEU A 600 28.09 7.87 35.49
C LEU A 600 26.85 8.70 35.11
N ILE A 601 26.33 8.48 33.90
CA ILE A 601 25.03 9.03 33.44
C ILE A 601 23.89 8.23 34.11
N PRO A 602 22.82 8.88 34.60
CA PRO A 602 21.81 8.25 35.43
C PRO A 602 20.74 7.48 34.61
N ILE A 603 20.30 6.35 35.15
CA ILE A 603 19.39 5.33 34.57
C ILE A 603 17.96 5.85 34.23
N ASN A 604 17.61 7.08 34.62
CA ASN A 604 16.28 7.66 34.42
C ASN A 604 16.01 8.18 32.99
N GLU A 605 17.00 8.25 32.10
CA GLU A 605 16.77 8.53 30.67
C GLU A 605 16.31 7.29 29.88
N TYR A 606 16.35 6.10 30.48
CA TYR A 606 15.94 4.85 29.83
C TYR A 606 14.46 4.50 30.00
N SER A 607 13.72 5.14 30.90
CA SER A 607 12.28 4.86 31.06
C SER A 607 11.43 5.45 29.94
N ASP A 608 11.85 6.57 29.35
CA ASP A 608 11.05 7.28 28.35
C ASP A 608 11.20 6.65 26.95
N TYR A 609 12.29 5.91 26.71
CA TYR A 609 12.48 5.12 25.49
C TYR A 609 11.75 3.77 25.50
N LEU A 610 11.27 3.31 26.67
CA LEU A 610 10.37 2.16 26.78
C LEU A 610 8.90 2.54 26.49
N ASP A 611 8.57 3.84 26.45
CA ASP A 611 7.21 4.35 26.21
C ASP A 611 6.90 4.55 24.70
N THR A 612 7.86 4.33 23.80
CA THR A 612 7.64 4.56 22.34
C THR A 612 6.87 3.44 21.65
N CYS A 613 6.71 2.27 22.27
CA CYS A 613 5.77 1.25 21.80
C CYS A 613 4.45 1.46 22.56
N SER A 614 3.66 2.44 22.11
CA SER A 614 2.44 2.89 22.79
C SER A 614 1.31 1.84 22.70
N SER A 615 1.41 0.79 23.51
CA SER A 615 0.27 0.05 24.04
C SER A 615 0.55 -0.24 25.51
N PRO A 616 -0.23 0.29 26.47
CA PRO A 616 -0.04 -0.03 27.87
C PRO A 616 -0.36 -1.50 28.05
N TYR A 617 0.69 -2.34 28.18
CA TYR A 617 0.68 -3.72 28.67
C TYR A 617 -0.71 -4.35 28.75
N ARG A 618 -1.27 -4.77 27.61
CA ARG A 618 -2.24 -5.87 27.62
C ARG A 618 -1.44 -7.16 27.66
N LEU A 619 -0.94 -7.49 28.84
CA LEU A 619 -0.59 -8.87 29.16
C LEU A 619 -1.91 -9.64 29.10
N SER A 620 -2.18 -10.29 27.98
CA SER A 620 -3.29 -11.24 27.85
C SER A 620 -2.89 -12.53 28.56
N GLY A 621 -2.91 -12.46 29.87
CA GLY A 621 -2.73 -13.55 30.81
C GLY A 621 -3.27 -13.07 32.15
N ASP A 622 -4.57 -13.24 32.38
CA ASP A 622 -5.24 -12.94 33.66
C ASP A 622 -4.78 -13.87 34.80
N SER A 623 -3.56 -14.41 34.78
CA SER A 623 -3.01 -15.07 35.96
C SER A 623 -2.38 -13.98 36.84
N GLU A 624 -3.00 -13.75 38.00
CA GLU A 624 -2.43 -12.95 39.10
C GLU A 624 -0.96 -13.34 39.39
N GLU A 625 -0.60 -14.58 39.07
CA GLU A 625 0.73 -15.16 39.18
C GLU A 625 1.78 -14.52 38.23
N ALA A 626 1.44 -14.21 36.98
CA ALA A 626 2.37 -13.57 36.05
C ALA A 626 2.68 -12.11 36.45
N LEU A 627 1.65 -11.39 36.91
CA LEU A 627 1.81 -10.06 37.50
C LEU A 627 2.68 -10.12 38.76
N PHE A 628 2.50 -11.14 39.60
CA PHE A 628 3.29 -11.34 40.82
C PHE A 628 4.76 -11.65 40.53
N ILE A 629 5.06 -12.46 39.51
CA ILE A 629 6.44 -12.79 39.11
C ILE A 629 7.18 -11.56 38.56
N ALA A 630 6.55 -10.80 37.65
CA ALA A 630 7.13 -9.57 37.10
C ALA A 630 7.37 -8.52 38.20
N PHE A 631 6.46 -8.44 39.16
CA PHE A 631 6.59 -7.62 40.35
C PHE A 631 7.78 -8.05 41.22
N ASN A 632 7.90 -9.35 41.54
CA ASN A 632 9.01 -9.89 42.34
C ASN A 632 10.38 -9.70 41.68
N TYR A 633 10.47 -9.82 40.35
CA TYR A 633 11.72 -9.62 39.64
C TYR A 633 12.20 -8.15 39.72
N LYS A 634 11.32 -7.20 39.41
CA LYS A 634 11.64 -5.76 39.53
C LYS A 634 11.95 -5.37 40.97
N PHE A 635 11.25 -5.98 41.92
CA PHE A 635 11.44 -5.73 43.34
C PHE A 635 12.79 -6.24 43.86
N ASN A 636 13.23 -7.44 43.45
CA ASN A 636 14.54 -7.99 43.80
C ASN A 636 15.70 -7.19 43.24
N TYR A 637 15.60 -6.79 41.96
CA TYR A 637 16.56 -5.87 41.36
C TYR A 637 16.63 -4.55 42.17
N TRP A 638 15.49 -4.09 42.67
CA TRP A 638 15.40 -2.85 43.42
C TRP A 638 15.97 -2.91 44.84
N ILE A 639 15.66 -3.94 45.65
CA ILE A 639 16.26 -4.12 47.00
C ILE A 639 17.77 -4.04 46.92
N ASN A 640 18.34 -4.74 45.94
CA ASN A 640 19.78 -4.83 45.77
C ASN A 640 20.40 -3.47 45.39
N ASN A 641 19.66 -2.59 44.71
CA ASN A 641 20.15 -1.25 44.34
C ASN A 641 19.81 -0.16 45.38
N ALA A 642 18.73 -0.31 46.15
CA ALA A 642 18.31 0.67 47.16
C ALA A 642 19.14 0.59 48.45
N LEU A 643 19.70 -0.59 48.76
CA LEU A 643 20.57 -0.79 49.92
C LEU A 643 22.02 -0.30 49.70
N ASP A 644 22.44 -0.11 48.44
CA ASP A 644 23.83 0.21 48.07
C ASP A 644 24.14 1.71 47.84
N GLY A 645 23.30 2.63 48.37
CA GLY A 645 23.68 4.05 48.52
C GLY A 645 22.97 5.06 47.61
N GLY A 646 21.74 4.77 47.16
CA GLY A 646 20.91 5.75 46.46
C GLY A 646 20.52 6.98 47.32
N SER A 647 20.22 8.11 46.66
CA SER A 647 19.77 9.33 47.35
C SER A 647 18.44 9.11 48.11
N GLU A 648 18.23 9.84 49.21
CA GLU A 648 17.03 9.74 50.07
C GLU A 648 15.71 9.86 49.28
N GLY A 649 15.66 10.73 48.26
CA GLY A 649 14.47 10.90 47.42
C GLY A 649 14.24 9.75 46.44
N SER A 650 15.31 9.09 45.96
CA SER A 650 15.18 7.85 45.18
C SER A 650 14.53 6.75 46.03
N ALA A 651 15.01 6.54 47.25
CA ALA A 651 14.45 5.57 48.18
C ALA A 651 12.97 5.83 48.48
N TYR A 652 12.58 7.10 48.66
CA TYR A 652 11.19 7.51 48.87
C TYR A 652 10.31 7.21 47.64
N LEU A 653 10.76 7.55 46.42
CA LEU A 653 10.01 7.31 45.18
C LEU A 653 9.74 5.83 44.95
N TYR A 654 10.71 4.97 45.23
CA TYR A 654 10.53 3.53 45.09
C TYR A 654 9.55 2.96 46.12
N LYS A 655 9.66 3.38 47.39
CA LYS A 655 8.69 3.00 48.43
C LYS A 655 7.27 3.44 48.06
N LYS A 656 7.10 4.64 47.48
CA LYS A 656 5.82 5.14 46.96
C LYS A 656 5.28 4.31 45.79
N TYR A 657 6.14 3.93 44.84
CA TYR A 657 5.76 3.08 43.71
C TYR A 657 5.31 1.69 44.18
N TYR A 658 6.05 1.08 45.10
CA TYR A 658 5.72 -0.20 45.70
C TYR A 658 4.38 -0.16 46.44
N TRP A 659 4.16 0.86 47.28
CA TRP A 659 2.88 1.07 47.96
C TRP A 659 1.71 1.17 46.96
N LYS A 660 1.87 1.94 45.88
CA LYS A 660 0.83 2.09 44.84
C LYS A 660 0.44 0.74 44.22
N ILE A 661 1.41 -0.13 43.91
CA ILE A 661 1.13 -1.44 43.32
C ILE A 661 0.39 -2.33 44.32
N LEU A 662 0.84 -2.39 45.57
CA LEU A 662 0.17 -3.23 46.58
C LEU A 662 -1.24 -2.76 46.91
N GLN A 663 -1.52 -1.46 46.83
CA GLN A 663 -2.89 -0.95 46.95
C GLN A 663 -3.76 -1.27 45.73
N GLN A 664 -3.16 -1.44 44.55
CA GLN A 664 -3.86 -1.87 43.33
C GLN A 664 -4.13 -3.39 43.32
N TYR A 665 -3.27 -4.17 43.98
CA TYR A 665 -3.37 -5.63 44.08
C TYR A 665 -3.17 -6.10 45.53
N PRO A 666 -4.15 -5.86 46.43
CA PRO A 666 -4.02 -6.18 47.85
C PRO A 666 -3.78 -7.67 48.13
N GLN A 667 -4.25 -8.55 47.24
CA GLN A 667 -4.04 -9.98 47.32
C GLN A 667 -2.56 -10.39 47.26
N PHE A 668 -1.68 -9.54 46.70
CA PHE A 668 -0.25 -9.82 46.68
C PHE A 668 0.39 -9.73 48.06
N ILE A 669 -0.23 -9.00 49.00
CA ILE A 669 0.29 -8.87 50.38
C ILE A 669 0.32 -10.24 51.06
N ASP A 670 -0.70 -11.07 50.85
CA ASP A 670 -0.80 -12.41 51.45
C ASP A 670 0.19 -13.42 50.83
N SER A 671 0.76 -13.11 49.67
CA SER A 671 1.74 -13.95 48.96
C SER A 671 3.18 -13.44 49.06
N LEU A 672 3.42 -12.33 49.77
CA LEU A 672 4.76 -11.79 49.99
C LEU A 672 5.60 -12.71 50.89
N GLU A 673 6.87 -12.92 50.51
CA GLU A 673 7.86 -13.55 51.40
C GLU A 673 8.15 -12.66 52.63
N ASP A 674 8.63 -13.25 53.73
CA ASP A 674 8.85 -12.55 55.01
C ASP A 674 9.71 -11.27 54.87
N ALA A 675 10.73 -11.29 54.02
CA ALA A 675 11.58 -10.13 53.75
C ALA A 675 10.82 -8.96 53.09
N TYR A 676 9.77 -9.26 52.34
CA TYR A 676 8.95 -8.27 51.64
C TYR A 676 7.85 -7.71 52.54
N LEU A 677 7.31 -8.54 53.44
CA LEU A 677 6.43 -8.10 54.51
C LEU A 677 7.11 -7.11 55.45
N GLU A 678 8.40 -7.28 55.73
CA GLU A 678 9.20 -6.32 56.52
C GLU A 678 9.31 -4.96 55.81
N ILE A 679 9.54 -4.95 54.48
CA ILE A 679 9.59 -3.71 53.70
C ILE A 679 8.21 -3.06 53.59
N TYR A 680 7.16 -3.83 53.34
CA TYR A 680 5.79 -3.33 53.33
C TYR A 680 5.44 -2.67 54.67
N SER A 681 5.72 -3.34 55.79
CA SER A 681 5.52 -2.80 57.14
C SER A 681 6.35 -1.53 57.36
N SER A 682 7.60 -1.50 56.88
CA SER A 682 8.46 -0.31 56.97
C SER A 682 7.93 0.88 56.17
N ILE A 683 7.14 0.66 55.12
CA ILE A 683 6.50 1.72 54.32
C ILE A 683 5.21 2.17 55.00
N GLU A 684 4.45 1.24 55.59
CA GLU A 684 3.23 1.52 56.35
C GLU A 684 3.49 2.47 57.53
N GLU A 685 4.67 2.37 58.15
CA GLU A 685 5.12 3.27 59.22
C GLU A 685 5.56 4.67 58.76
N THR A 686 5.66 4.92 57.44
CA THR A 686 6.01 6.24 56.88
C THR A 686 4.78 7.09 56.55
N ASN A 687 4.98 8.33 56.09
CA ASN A 687 3.90 9.17 55.58
C ASN A 687 3.46 8.82 54.15
N ILE A 688 4.11 7.86 53.47
CA ILE A 688 3.81 7.47 52.08
C ILE A 688 2.35 7.02 51.90
N PRO A 689 1.78 6.14 52.75
CA PRO A 689 0.36 5.79 52.69
C PRO A 689 -0.58 6.99 52.78
N ALA A 690 -0.26 7.93 53.68
CA ALA A 690 -1.06 9.12 53.91
C ALA A 690 -1.03 10.04 52.67
N TYR A 691 0.15 10.30 52.09
CA TYR A 691 0.27 11.06 50.84
C TYR A 691 -0.39 10.37 49.65
N PHE A 692 -0.32 9.04 49.56
CA PHE A 692 -1.04 8.30 48.52
C PHE A 692 -2.55 8.53 48.61
N ASN A 693 -3.12 8.43 49.82
CA ASN A 693 -4.53 8.67 50.06
C ASN A 693 -4.94 10.12 49.80
N ILE A 694 -4.11 11.10 50.16
CA ILE A 694 -4.33 12.52 49.83
C ILE A 694 -4.46 12.70 48.32
N LEU A 695 -3.58 12.10 47.51
CA LEU A 695 -3.67 12.19 46.05
C LEU A 695 -4.91 11.49 45.48
N GLN A 696 -5.37 10.38 46.08
CA GLN A 696 -6.63 9.75 45.69
C GLN A 696 -7.84 10.64 46.04
N PHE A 697 -7.81 11.32 47.19
CA PHE A 697 -8.83 12.29 47.56
C PHE A 697 -8.84 13.51 46.63
N VAL A 698 -7.68 14.05 46.26
CA VAL A 698 -7.56 15.13 45.26
C VAL A 698 -8.13 14.68 43.91
N LYS A 699 -7.76 13.48 43.45
CA LYS A 699 -8.25 12.92 42.17
C LYS A 699 -9.77 12.71 42.15
N SER A 700 -10.36 12.37 43.30
CA SER A 700 -11.81 12.20 43.47
C SER A 700 -12.53 13.48 43.90
N ALA A 701 -11.83 14.64 43.88
CA ALA A 701 -12.34 15.94 44.31
C ALA A 701 -12.88 16.00 45.76
N ASN A 702 -12.40 15.12 46.65
CA ASN A 702 -12.73 15.11 48.07
C ASN A 702 -11.68 15.91 48.88
N PHE A 703 -11.63 17.22 48.66
CA PHE A 703 -10.58 18.08 49.23
C PHE A 703 -10.66 18.21 50.75
N ASP A 704 -11.85 18.14 51.36
CA ASP A 704 -11.99 18.18 52.82
C ASP A 704 -11.26 16.99 53.49
N SER A 705 -11.41 15.79 52.93
CA SER A 705 -10.71 14.60 53.44
C SER A 705 -9.21 14.66 53.17
N ALA A 706 -8.80 15.22 52.02
CA ALA A 706 -7.40 15.46 51.71
C ALA A 706 -6.75 16.45 52.70
N ALA A 707 -7.43 17.57 53.02
CA ALA A 707 -6.95 18.59 53.93
C ALA A 707 -6.83 18.06 55.38
N ILE A 708 -7.86 17.38 55.89
CA ILE A 708 -7.84 16.77 57.22
C ILE A 708 -6.72 15.74 57.36
N LEU A 709 -6.44 14.98 56.30
CA LEU A 709 -5.37 13.99 56.32
C LEU A 709 -3.99 14.67 56.25
N LEU A 710 -3.85 15.71 55.44
CA LEU A 710 -2.62 16.49 55.32
C LEU A 710 -2.22 17.16 56.65
N GLU A 711 -3.18 17.71 57.40
CA GLU A 711 -2.94 18.33 58.72
C GLU A 711 -2.36 17.35 59.77
N LYS A 712 -2.53 16.04 59.56
CA LYS A 712 -2.03 14.99 60.48
C LYS A 712 -0.62 14.53 60.13
N ILE A 713 -0.10 14.90 58.95
CA ILE A 713 1.24 14.50 58.51
C ILE A 713 2.26 15.44 59.16
N THR A 714 3.27 14.86 59.82
CA THR A 714 4.49 15.58 60.20
C THR A 714 5.58 15.17 59.21
N PRO A 715 6.04 16.05 58.30
CA PRO A 715 7.05 15.71 57.30
C PRO A 715 8.32 15.15 57.91
N ALA A 716 8.81 14.03 57.37
CA ALA A 716 10.02 13.34 57.81
C ALA A 716 11.22 13.52 56.87
N SER A 717 11.00 14.09 55.67
CA SER A 717 12.04 14.35 54.66
C SER A 717 11.79 15.67 53.93
N ALA A 718 12.82 16.18 53.24
CA ALA A 718 12.72 17.40 52.43
C ALA A 718 11.65 17.28 51.31
N MET A 719 11.47 16.08 50.76
CA MET A 719 10.42 15.80 49.79
C MET A 719 9.03 15.89 50.42
N GLU A 720 8.84 15.34 51.62
CA GLU A 720 7.55 15.42 52.32
C GLU A 720 7.24 16.85 52.76
N GLU A 721 8.26 17.62 53.17
CA GLU A 721 8.10 19.04 53.53
C GLU A 721 7.62 19.83 52.31
N ALA A 722 8.26 19.61 51.16
CA ALA A 722 7.85 20.22 49.90
C ALA A 722 6.46 19.76 49.41
N LEU A 723 6.12 18.48 49.57
CA LEU A 723 4.77 17.97 49.26
C LEU A 723 3.70 18.59 50.15
N SER A 724 3.97 18.72 51.45
CA SER A 724 3.07 19.40 52.39
C SER A 724 2.81 20.85 52.03
N PHE A 725 3.79 21.50 51.41
CA PHE A 725 3.67 22.88 50.93
C PHE A 725 2.88 22.99 49.61
N VAL A 726 3.13 22.16 48.60
CA VAL A 726 2.51 22.31 47.27
C VAL A 726 1.10 21.76 47.16
N ILE A 727 0.76 20.72 47.93
CA ILE A 727 -0.55 20.05 47.83
C ILE A 727 -1.72 20.99 48.14
N PRO A 728 -1.70 21.86 49.17
CA PRO A 728 -2.78 22.80 49.46
C PRO A 728 -3.22 23.65 48.27
N PHE A 729 -2.30 24.05 47.39
CA PHE A 729 -2.62 24.84 46.18
C PHE A 729 -3.51 24.06 45.21
N THR A 730 -3.41 22.73 45.19
CA THR A 730 -4.26 21.86 44.36
C THR A 730 -5.71 21.82 44.82
N PHE A 731 -6.00 22.15 46.10
CA PHE A 731 -7.36 22.18 46.63
C PHE A 731 -8.17 23.40 46.18
N SER A 732 -7.48 24.50 45.87
CA SER A 732 -8.10 25.82 45.61
C SER A 732 -8.67 26.00 44.20
N ASN A 733 -8.55 25.00 43.33
CA ASN A 733 -8.82 25.10 41.90
C ASN A 733 -10.28 24.86 41.48
N ASN A 734 -11.21 24.69 42.43
CA ASN A 734 -12.54 24.16 42.09
C ASN A 734 -13.69 25.18 41.96
N ASP A 735 -13.52 26.45 42.39
CA ASP A 735 -14.63 27.44 42.35
C ASP A 735 -14.25 28.88 41.92
N SER A 736 -13.00 29.16 41.53
CA SER A 736 -12.58 30.50 41.09
C SER A 736 -11.70 30.49 39.84
N VAL A 737 -11.99 31.42 38.92
CA VAL A 737 -11.40 31.58 37.57
C VAL A 737 -9.88 31.92 37.60
N SER A 738 -9.26 32.04 38.76
CA SER A 738 -7.83 32.32 38.90
C SER A 738 -7.30 31.84 40.25
N LEU A 739 -6.23 31.04 40.24
CA LEU A 739 -5.43 30.71 41.41
C LEU A 739 -4.74 31.99 41.94
N ILE A 740 -5.04 32.39 43.19
CA ILE A 740 -4.38 33.54 43.83
C ILE A 740 -3.22 33.01 44.66
N ILE A 741 -1.99 33.19 44.16
CA ILE A 741 -0.75 32.85 44.87
C ILE A 741 -0.21 34.14 45.51
N SER A 742 0.10 34.13 46.81
CA SER A 742 0.75 35.29 47.44
C SER A 742 2.18 35.45 46.94
N ASP A 743 2.76 36.66 46.98
CA ASP A 743 4.15 36.88 46.53
C ASP A 743 5.16 35.97 47.27
N SER A 744 4.90 35.69 48.55
CA SER A 744 5.74 34.79 49.37
C SER A 744 5.60 33.32 48.97
N ASP A 745 4.39 32.89 48.64
CA ASP A 745 4.12 31.53 48.19
C ASP A 745 4.64 31.31 46.78
N PHE A 746 4.52 32.32 45.91
CA PHE A 746 5.05 32.32 44.55
C PHE A 746 6.56 32.13 44.58
N GLU A 747 7.29 32.90 45.40
CA GLU A 747 8.74 32.74 45.57
C GLU A 747 9.11 31.33 46.07
N THR A 748 8.35 30.78 47.01
CA THR A 748 8.62 29.43 47.54
C THR A 748 8.35 28.35 46.48
N LEU A 749 7.25 28.46 45.73
CA LEU A 749 6.92 27.58 44.60
C LEU A 749 7.96 27.72 43.48
N TYR A 750 8.43 28.94 43.20
CA TYR A 750 9.39 29.22 42.14
C TYR A 750 10.74 28.58 42.47
N ASN A 751 11.23 28.79 43.70
CA ASN A 751 12.46 28.15 44.16
C ASN A 751 12.34 26.62 44.17
N LEU A 752 11.18 26.07 44.56
CA LEU A 752 10.93 24.64 44.53
C LEU A 752 10.87 24.07 43.10
N ALA A 753 10.31 24.80 42.14
CA ALA A 753 10.18 24.39 40.74
C ALA A 753 11.53 24.20 40.01
N PHE A 754 12.62 24.78 40.53
CA PHE A 754 13.98 24.64 40.00
C PHE A 754 14.91 23.82 40.89
N ASN A 755 14.40 23.22 41.96
CA ASN A 755 15.18 22.32 42.80
C ASN A 755 15.35 20.94 42.14
N ASP A 756 16.36 20.18 42.58
CA ASP A 756 16.62 18.84 42.06
C ASP A 756 15.44 17.89 42.36
N PRO A 757 14.74 17.36 41.33
CA PRO A 757 13.65 16.41 41.53
C PRO A 757 14.12 15.09 42.17
N LYS A 758 15.42 14.78 42.21
CA LYS A 758 15.96 13.64 42.97
C LYS A 758 15.86 13.85 44.48
N ILE A 759 15.86 15.09 44.95
CA ILE A 759 15.78 15.44 46.38
C ILE A 759 14.33 15.73 46.79
N TYR A 760 13.60 16.50 45.98
CA TYR A 760 12.25 16.99 46.33
C TYR A 760 11.12 16.22 45.61
N GLY A 761 11.45 15.28 44.73
CA GLY A 761 10.51 14.38 44.08
C GLY A 761 9.41 15.09 43.30
N SER A 762 8.19 14.54 43.35
CA SER A 762 7.05 15.06 42.57
C SER A 762 6.61 16.48 42.95
N SER A 763 7.07 17.03 44.07
CA SER A 763 6.73 18.39 44.48
C SER A 763 7.28 19.46 43.52
N VAL A 764 8.44 19.21 42.90
CA VAL A 764 9.07 20.07 41.88
C VAL A 764 8.13 20.24 40.69
N TYR A 765 7.63 19.13 40.14
CA TYR A 765 6.72 19.15 38.98
C TYR A 765 5.36 19.74 39.32
N ILE A 766 4.85 19.51 40.54
CA ILE A 766 3.60 20.14 40.99
C ILE A 766 3.79 21.66 41.08
N ALA A 767 4.92 22.14 41.59
CA ALA A 767 5.24 23.56 41.64
C ALA A 767 5.38 24.17 40.23
N GLN A 768 6.06 23.48 39.31
CA GLN A 768 6.15 23.89 37.89
C GLN A 768 4.76 24.00 37.25
N ALA A 769 3.88 23.01 37.48
CA ALA A 769 2.52 23.02 36.95
C ALA A 769 1.67 24.15 37.56
N ILE A 770 1.75 24.37 38.88
CA ILE A 770 1.06 25.47 39.56
C ILE A 770 1.48 26.83 38.97
N LEU A 771 2.77 27.00 38.67
CA LEU A 771 3.33 28.23 38.11
C LEU A 771 3.24 28.32 36.58
N ASN A 772 2.72 27.29 35.91
CA ASN A 772 2.73 27.15 34.46
C ASN A 772 4.13 27.34 33.83
N LEU A 773 5.16 26.83 34.50
CA LEU A 773 6.54 26.84 34.01
C LEU A 773 6.77 25.62 33.11
N ARG A 774 7.19 25.85 31.87
CA ARG A 774 7.79 24.81 31.02
C ARG A 774 9.30 24.86 31.25
N VAL A 775 9.78 23.99 32.12
CA VAL A 775 11.22 23.75 32.27
C VAL A 775 11.55 22.60 31.33
N GLU A 776 12.03 22.92 30.12
CA GLU A 776 12.72 21.91 29.30
C GLU A 776 13.94 21.47 30.10
N ALA A 777 14.06 20.18 30.38
CA ALA A 777 15.13 19.62 31.20
C ALA A 777 16.46 19.68 30.44
N GLU A 778 17.04 20.87 30.29
CA GLU A 778 18.38 21.12 29.76
C GLU A 778 19.24 21.78 30.84
N LEU A 779 20.09 20.98 31.50
CA LEU A 779 21.23 21.45 32.31
C LEU A 779 22.24 20.28 32.34
N TYR A 780 23.47 20.31 31.82
CA TYR A 780 24.45 21.35 31.53
C TYR A 780 25.43 20.82 30.46
N GLU A 781 25.64 21.55 29.35
CA GLU A 781 26.95 21.98 28.81
C GLU A 781 26.89 22.29 27.29
N SER A 782 27.24 23.56 27.00
CA SER A 782 27.67 24.12 25.72
C SER A 782 26.71 24.06 24.51
N ASN A 783 25.91 25.12 24.35
CA ASN A 783 25.87 25.91 23.11
C ASN A 783 25.13 27.22 23.34
N GLU A 784 25.79 28.14 24.03
CA GLU A 784 25.33 29.51 24.35
C GLU A 784 25.15 30.44 23.13
N GLU A 785 25.05 29.95 21.88
CA GLU A 785 24.99 30.86 20.73
C GLU A 785 23.94 30.56 19.65
N LYS A 786 23.02 29.60 19.82
CA LYS A 786 22.00 29.32 18.78
C LYS A 786 20.54 29.14 19.20
N ILE A 787 20.20 29.22 20.49
CA ILE A 787 18.81 29.08 20.94
C ILE A 787 18.19 30.46 21.21
N GLY A 788 18.27 31.33 20.20
CA GLY A 788 17.55 32.59 20.14
C GLY A 788 16.50 32.63 19.01
N PHE A 789 16.21 31.49 18.35
CA PHE A 789 15.56 31.54 17.04
C PHE A 789 14.30 30.70 16.82
N PHE A 790 13.85 29.88 17.78
CA PHE A 790 12.72 28.95 17.53
C PHE A 790 11.48 29.09 18.41
N LEU A 791 11.40 30.08 19.31
CA LEU A 791 10.26 30.22 20.24
C LEU A 791 9.39 31.48 20.13
N GLU A 792 9.45 32.26 19.04
CA GLU A 792 8.50 33.39 18.86
C GLU A 792 8.06 33.63 17.40
N LYS A 793 7.58 32.61 16.68
CA LYS A 793 6.87 32.88 15.40
C LYS A 793 5.57 32.10 15.25
N GLU A 794 4.63 32.37 16.15
CA GLU A 794 3.21 32.11 15.90
C GLU A 794 2.65 33.11 14.88
N PHE A 795 1.73 32.67 14.02
CA PHE A 795 0.92 33.57 13.20
C PHE A 795 -0.51 33.65 13.75
N ILE A 796 -1.06 34.85 13.74
CA ILE A 796 -2.39 35.17 14.24
C ILE A 796 -3.35 35.31 13.07
N LEU A 797 -4.50 34.63 13.15
CA LEU A 797 -5.62 34.77 12.24
C LEU A 797 -6.62 35.79 12.79
N TYR A 798 -6.97 36.80 12.01
CA TYR A 798 -7.98 37.78 12.42
C TYR A 798 -8.88 38.24 11.25
N PRO A 799 -10.22 38.24 11.42
CA PRO A 799 -10.96 37.70 12.56
C PRO A 799 -10.90 36.15 12.57
N ASN A 800 -11.14 35.54 13.73
CA ASN A 800 -11.36 34.10 13.87
C ASN A 800 -12.24 33.87 15.12
N PRO A 801 -13.55 33.55 14.99
CA PRO A 801 -14.25 33.15 13.77
C PRO A 801 -14.35 34.23 12.68
N ALA A 802 -14.42 33.81 11.42
CA ALA A 802 -14.45 34.66 10.23
C ALA A 802 -15.64 34.38 9.32
N ASN A 803 -16.11 35.38 8.56
CA ASN A 803 -17.30 35.23 7.71
C ASN A 803 -16.94 35.14 6.22
N TYR A 804 -16.09 36.04 5.73
CA TYR A 804 -15.77 36.18 4.30
C TYR A 804 -14.28 36.32 4.00
N SER A 805 -13.51 36.89 4.91
CA SER A 805 -12.07 37.03 4.76
C SER A 805 -11.34 36.93 6.10
N ILE A 806 -10.07 36.54 6.04
CA ILE A 806 -9.15 36.56 7.19
C ILE A 806 -7.88 37.33 6.81
N SER A 807 -7.27 37.97 7.80
CA SER A 807 -5.92 38.50 7.72
C SER A 807 -5.00 37.59 8.51
N ILE A 808 -3.89 37.21 7.89
CA ILE A 808 -2.83 36.44 8.54
C ILE A 808 -1.72 37.42 8.91
N ASN A 809 -1.58 37.68 10.21
CA ASN A 809 -0.51 38.50 10.75
C ASN A 809 0.57 37.59 11.32
N ALA A 810 1.78 37.71 10.80
CA ALA A 810 2.90 36.91 11.27
C ALA A 810 4.18 37.75 11.27
N ASN A 811 5.00 37.57 12.30
CA ASN A 811 6.19 38.38 12.51
C ASN A 811 7.41 37.81 11.73
N TYR A 812 7.30 37.79 10.40
CA TYR A 812 8.38 37.38 9.49
C TYR A 812 8.89 38.59 8.73
N GLU A 813 9.99 39.21 9.18
CA GLU A 813 10.57 40.39 8.49
C GLU A 813 11.16 40.06 7.10
N GLU A 814 11.51 38.80 6.82
CA GLU A 814 12.32 38.44 5.65
C GLU A 814 11.59 37.71 4.51
N GLN A 815 10.38 37.19 4.72
CA GLN A 815 9.67 36.40 3.71
C GLN A 815 8.24 36.88 3.54
N LYS A 816 7.96 37.58 2.43
CA LYS A 816 6.62 38.13 2.14
C LYS A 816 5.66 37.14 1.50
N VAL A 817 6.16 36.01 0.99
CA VAL A 817 5.39 35.06 0.18
C VAL A 817 5.46 33.68 0.83
N LEU A 818 4.30 33.08 1.11
CA LEU A 818 4.13 31.79 1.77
C LEU A 818 3.23 30.90 0.92
N GLN A 819 3.44 29.58 0.93
CA GLN A 819 2.45 28.63 0.42
C GLN A 819 1.39 28.41 1.50
N LEU A 820 0.12 28.67 1.15
CA LEU A 820 -1.03 28.57 2.05
C LEU A 820 -1.93 27.43 1.61
N GLU A 821 -2.29 26.56 2.56
CA GLU A 821 -3.20 25.45 2.34
C GLU A 821 -4.29 25.44 3.42
N ILE A 822 -5.54 25.11 3.05
CA ILE A 822 -6.64 24.93 4.00
C ILE A 822 -7.18 23.51 3.90
N TYR A 823 -7.39 22.88 5.04
CA TYR A 823 -7.83 21.51 5.20
C TYR A 823 -9.12 21.41 6.01
N THR A 824 -9.91 20.40 5.72
CA THR A 824 -11.03 19.96 6.58
C THR A 824 -10.51 19.25 7.83
N LEU A 825 -11.40 19.00 8.81
CA LEU A 825 -11.08 18.21 10.01
C LEU A 825 -10.63 16.77 9.69
N GLN A 826 -11.05 16.22 8.54
CA GLN A 826 -10.67 14.90 8.06
C GLN A 826 -9.33 14.91 7.29
N GLY A 827 -8.67 16.07 7.16
CA GLY A 827 -7.39 16.20 6.47
C GLY A 827 -7.49 16.39 4.95
N TYR A 828 -8.69 16.54 4.37
CA TYR A 828 -8.83 16.88 2.94
C TYR A 828 -8.41 18.32 2.66
N ARG A 829 -7.49 18.53 1.72
CA ARG A 829 -7.09 19.88 1.25
C ARG A 829 -8.18 20.45 0.35
N ILE A 830 -8.75 21.58 0.74
CA ILE A 830 -9.85 22.25 0.02
C ILE A 830 -9.44 23.59 -0.58
N TYR A 831 -8.28 24.11 -0.21
CA TYR A 831 -7.72 25.34 -0.75
C TYR A 831 -6.20 25.26 -0.77
N SER A 832 -5.57 25.78 -1.82
CA SER A 832 -4.12 25.92 -1.93
C SER A 832 -3.78 27.14 -2.79
N SER A 833 -2.90 28.02 -2.30
CA SER A 833 -2.49 29.21 -3.03
C SER A 833 -1.14 29.73 -2.54
N VAL A 834 -0.51 30.58 -3.34
CA VAL A 834 0.61 31.42 -2.89
C VAL A 834 0.02 32.67 -2.23
N TYR A 835 0.32 32.87 -0.96
CA TYR A 835 -0.21 33.96 -0.14
C TYR A 835 0.87 35.01 0.15
N THR A 836 0.52 36.28 0.02
CA THR A 836 1.40 37.39 0.41
C THR A 836 0.97 37.91 1.79
N LEU A 837 1.91 37.95 2.75
CA LEU A 837 1.64 38.43 4.11
C LEU A 837 0.96 39.81 4.12
N ASN A 838 0.03 39.98 5.05
CA ASN A 838 -0.82 41.17 5.21
C ASN A 838 -1.85 41.44 4.09
N GLN A 839 -2.03 40.54 3.11
CA GLN A 839 -3.18 40.62 2.18
C GLN A 839 -4.38 39.88 2.78
N PRO A 840 -5.61 40.41 2.74
CA PRO A 840 -6.77 39.66 3.17
C PRO A 840 -6.98 38.42 2.27
N LEU A 841 -7.10 37.25 2.89
CA LEU A 841 -7.45 36.00 2.21
C LEU A 841 -8.98 35.90 2.10
N ASP A 842 -9.50 35.80 0.88
CA ASP A 842 -10.91 35.54 0.63
C ASP A 842 -11.25 34.07 0.90
N ILE A 843 -12.11 33.84 1.90
CA ILE A 843 -12.62 32.53 2.30
C ILE A 843 -14.14 32.41 2.06
N SER A 844 -14.72 33.33 1.30
CA SER A 844 -16.17 33.40 1.04
C SER A 844 -16.72 32.15 0.35
N LYS A 845 -15.88 31.36 -0.31
CA LYS A 845 -16.27 30.09 -0.95
C LYS A 845 -16.33 28.89 0.00
N LEU A 846 -15.75 28.99 1.21
CA LEU A 846 -15.74 27.92 2.19
C LEU A 846 -17.06 27.89 2.98
N ASN A 847 -17.56 26.71 3.34
CA ASN A 847 -18.78 26.58 4.14
C ASN A 847 -18.51 26.95 5.62
N SER A 848 -19.55 27.18 6.42
CA SER A 848 -19.37 27.36 7.87
C SER A 848 -18.83 26.06 8.49
N GLY A 849 -17.86 26.15 9.39
CA GLY A 849 -17.18 24.99 9.98
C GLY A 849 -15.81 25.32 10.58
N ILE A 850 -15.13 24.28 11.07
CA ILE A 850 -13.75 24.37 11.56
C ILE A 850 -12.84 23.76 10.49
N TYR A 851 -11.74 24.45 10.20
CA TYR A 851 -10.73 24.08 9.23
C TYR A 851 -9.34 24.21 9.85
N PHE A 852 -8.34 23.57 9.25
CA PHE A 852 -6.94 23.83 9.55
C PHE A 852 -6.33 24.66 8.42
N ILE A 853 -5.64 25.74 8.77
CA ILE A 853 -4.85 26.52 7.82
C ILE A 853 -3.37 26.26 8.07
N LYS A 854 -2.66 25.99 6.99
CA LYS A 854 -1.25 25.64 6.98
C LYS A 854 -0.49 26.66 6.14
N LEU A 855 0.62 27.15 6.67
CA LEU A 855 1.57 28.02 5.97
C LEU A 855 2.92 27.33 5.88
N LYS A 856 3.50 27.31 4.69
CA LYS A 856 4.88 26.90 4.44
C LYS A 856 5.67 28.05 3.87
N ASN A 857 6.89 28.25 4.35
CA ASN A 857 7.83 29.16 3.72
C ASN A 857 8.76 28.42 2.72
N ALA A 858 9.74 29.13 2.17
CA ALA A 858 10.70 28.56 1.21
C ALA A 858 11.65 27.53 1.84
N ASP A 859 11.81 27.54 3.16
CA ASP A 859 12.69 26.66 3.93
C ASP A 859 11.91 25.50 4.57
N ASP A 860 10.70 25.21 4.07
CA ASP A 860 9.76 24.20 4.59
C ASP A 860 9.36 24.34 6.07
N LEU A 861 9.59 25.50 6.69
CA LEU A 861 9.06 25.79 8.03
C LEU A 861 7.53 25.79 8.00
N LEU A 862 6.96 24.93 8.83
CA LEU A 862 5.57 24.54 8.78
C LEU A 862 4.82 25.11 9.97
N PHE A 863 3.83 25.94 9.69
CA PHE A 863 2.96 26.53 10.71
C PHE A 863 1.51 26.09 10.47
N VAL A 864 0.80 25.71 11.53
CA VAL A 864 -0.60 25.27 11.46
C VAL A 864 -1.42 26.01 12.51
N ASN A 865 -2.59 26.51 12.13
CA ASN A 865 -3.55 27.11 13.06
C ASN A 865 -4.99 26.70 12.69
N SER A 866 -5.92 26.83 13.63
CA SER A 866 -7.34 26.54 13.42
C SER A 866 -8.06 27.76 12.83
N LEU A 867 -8.86 27.56 11.79
CA LEU A 867 -9.70 28.56 11.14
C LEU A 867 -11.18 28.21 11.36
N ILE A 868 -11.93 29.08 12.02
CA ILE A 868 -13.36 28.91 12.29
C ILE A 868 -14.13 29.83 11.35
N ILE A 869 -15.05 29.28 10.56
CA ILE A 869 -15.90 30.03 9.63
C ILE A 869 -17.33 30.05 10.12
N GLN A 870 -17.90 31.24 10.28
CA GLN A 870 -19.27 31.46 10.76
C GLN A 870 -20.01 32.45 9.85
N LYS A 871 -20.60 31.94 8.77
CA LYS A 871 -21.43 32.75 7.84
C LYS A 871 -22.79 33.10 8.40
#